data_AF-A0A2G6H3J1-F1
#
_entry.id   AF-A0A2G6H3J1-F1
#
_cell.length_a   1.000
_cell.length_b   1.000
_cell.length_c   1.000
_cell.angle_alpha   90.00
_cell.angle_beta   90.00
_cell.angle_gamma   90.00
#
_symmetry.space_group_name_H-M   'P 1'
#
loop_
_entity.id
_entity.type
_entity.pdbx_description
1 polymer ?
#
loop_
_entity_poly.entity_id
_entity_poly.type
_entity_poly.pdbx_seq_one_letter_code
_entity_poly.pdbx_strand_id
1 'polypeptide(L)'
;MHIHAAAQDLSNAENGSVIKNKTQFNGYTNHWQNNYTQWYRYGNLFKMAVPEVPPAILQSKVDIADDLGLPGLFLEEGFLSHLYTCSYRILENPEPAALEKALESGNILVITHPDSRIGRILKAEAKGVFSWKDELKSYQFGAAAYEELEAFRLTNKANTLFVISSKSRNRAEQLLQQIADTKALLEQYELYKGWFGASSLLKSVTCTQGHPLELIGKGMNEGNSWFIFDGYMDFLAKDEIEDWVKEVDLPIVANVGFSPIYGCADYEGLQVQDMATKQSWIDYAHKKGGYAFRRVYDRDCDDFEFDGYIVHEGNKEQIDHENVPFINKTGQLAGNLTSSMVLFIEKGEGLSNESIWDAIMNRREVAILEQAKMMGPAKFRNALQLLYLDKDYLENYFGDRLDVESKFEGYNLLLRLKNYETKKIRGTVSIRPGTGLKVKPGFTGTFELDAGEVQQISVPMEVGPAAMGRTNPVALHFSWGNATKSSLAMLDLPPAISVHQLLYAHEPTVNYPVTIHNFSENNAFPVELKVFKKTNLRKPVFSQTLNCETAKASYKELQFELALPAGEYLVKTSALGLDYESQLGVGKAEGKPYVYEVDLNSDGINEYRMENDSVQVTLLRTGARVIEYIVKSKDDNVLFKIWPEKAESHKRPFRRRNFYPFGGFEDFLGQASMETHQIYDARITHKEGDFVQVEMETDYYGNSLKKIFTLYGNSPLLEVRFTLDFKNPEANVLGPQPILHLGEEHGTEDVFTVPTMEEGLKEYRMRPEKYYGQAINVKEGWNAGYDTEEDIAFVGAFPVSQPLFLHMWMNHPVNKDAPHYYTEFQPWTPIVQKSKMYFTYYLWGSGGAWQNGVDELRKRNLISTR
;
A
#
# COMPACT_ATOMS: atom_id res chain seq x y z
N MET A 1 29.61 3.89 41.51
CA MET A 1 28.59 2.85 41.24
C MET A 1 28.30 2.90 39.75
N HIS A 2 29.06 2.15 38.97
CA HIS A 2 28.89 2.03 37.53
C HIS A 2 27.97 0.85 37.26
N ILE A 3 26.76 1.13 36.80
CA ILE A 3 25.87 0.11 36.26
C ILE A 3 26.22 -0.01 34.77
N HIS A 4 26.99 -1.05 34.44
CA HIS A 4 27.07 -1.54 33.07
C HIS A 4 25.72 -2.18 32.74
N ALA A 5 24.96 -1.56 31.86
CA ALA A 5 23.86 -2.23 31.18
C ALA A 5 24.47 -3.26 30.22
N ALA A 6 24.23 -4.54 30.51
CA ALA A 6 24.54 -5.63 29.62
C ALA A 6 23.64 -5.54 28.38
N ALA A 7 24.10 -4.87 27.35
CA ALA A 7 23.71 -5.19 25.98
C ALA A 7 24.44 -6.50 25.62
N GLN A 8 23.92 -7.62 26.10
CA GLN A 8 24.33 -8.95 25.65
C GLN A 8 23.54 -9.30 24.39
N ASP A 9 24.32 -9.58 23.34
CA ASP A 9 23.98 -10.36 22.14
C ASP A 9 22.67 -11.15 22.22
N LEU A 10 21.63 -10.63 21.58
CA LEU A 10 20.41 -11.39 21.25
C LEU A 10 20.64 -12.46 20.17
N SER A 11 21.85 -12.54 19.59
CA SER A 11 22.22 -13.56 18.62
C SER A 11 22.56 -14.92 19.24
N ASN A 12 22.68 -15.02 20.57
CA ASN A 12 22.99 -16.27 21.28
C ASN A 12 21.88 -16.76 22.23
N ALA A 13 20.69 -16.15 22.21
CA ALA A 13 19.55 -16.58 23.01
C ALA A 13 18.64 -17.60 22.28
N GLU A 14 19.21 -18.52 21.51
CA GLU A 14 18.44 -19.65 20.98
C GLU A 14 18.42 -20.82 22.00
N ASN A 15 17.21 -21.33 22.24
CA ASN A 15 16.86 -22.67 22.76
C ASN A 15 16.64 -22.92 24.26
N GLY A 16 16.36 -21.91 25.09
CA GLY A 16 15.98 -22.14 26.49
C GLY A 16 14.48 -22.26 26.81
N SER A 17 13.59 -21.61 26.05
CA SER A 17 12.22 -21.29 26.52
C SER A 17 11.07 -21.60 25.57
N VAL A 18 11.36 -21.92 24.30
CA VAL A 18 10.33 -22.24 23.29
C VAL A 18 10.19 -23.76 23.18
N ILE A 19 9.06 -24.29 23.63
CA ILE A 19 8.71 -25.71 23.48
C ILE A 19 8.18 -25.92 22.05
N LYS A 20 8.73 -26.90 21.36
CA LYS A 20 8.36 -27.28 19.99
C LYS A 20 7.72 -28.67 19.99
N ASN A 21 6.50 -28.80 19.48
CA ASN A 21 5.80 -30.09 19.34
C ASN A 21 5.38 -30.31 17.88
N LYS A 22 5.76 -31.43 17.28
CA LYS A 22 5.26 -31.84 15.96
C LYS A 22 3.86 -32.44 16.09
N THR A 23 2.95 -32.03 15.22
CA THR A 23 1.58 -32.54 15.15
C THR A 23 1.24 -32.85 13.70
N GLN A 24 0.67 -34.03 13.48
CA GLN A 24 0.32 -34.55 12.17
C GLN A 24 -1.12 -35.05 12.19
N PHE A 25 -1.91 -34.68 11.18
CA PHE A 25 -3.25 -35.19 10.96
C PHE A 25 -3.41 -35.56 9.49
N ASN A 26 -3.61 -36.85 9.20
CA ASN A 26 -3.85 -37.36 7.86
C ASN A 26 -5.15 -38.15 7.91
N GLY A 27 -6.25 -37.54 7.46
CA GLY A 27 -7.55 -38.16 7.61
C GLY A 27 -8.70 -37.28 7.21
N TYR A 28 -9.90 -37.74 7.56
CA TYR A 28 -11.14 -37.06 7.20
C TYR A 28 -11.63 -36.16 8.33
N THR A 29 -12.07 -34.96 7.96
CA THR A 29 -12.76 -34.01 8.83
C THR A 29 -14.19 -33.77 8.33
N ASN A 30 -14.41 -32.68 7.60
CA ASN A 30 -15.51 -32.50 6.64
C ASN A 30 -15.07 -32.71 5.18
N HIS A 31 -13.75 -32.88 4.98
CA HIS A 31 -13.09 -33.32 3.75
C HIS A 31 -11.80 -34.07 4.13
N TRP A 32 -11.20 -34.78 3.16
CA TRP A 32 -9.90 -35.43 3.32
C TRP A 32 -8.78 -34.38 3.28
N GLN A 33 -7.86 -34.42 4.25
CA GLN A 33 -6.73 -33.50 4.31
C GLN A 33 -5.53 -34.10 5.04
N ASN A 34 -4.34 -33.59 4.71
CA ASN A 34 -3.09 -33.88 5.40
C ASN A 34 -2.53 -32.56 5.96
N ASN A 35 -2.35 -32.51 7.28
CA ASN A 35 -1.86 -31.34 8.00
C ASN A 35 -0.59 -31.70 8.76
N TYR A 36 0.48 -30.98 8.49
CA TYR A 36 1.78 -31.13 9.13
C TYR A 36 2.11 -29.81 9.80
N THR A 37 2.12 -29.78 11.13
CA THR A 37 2.32 -28.54 11.87
C THR A 37 3.35 -28.69 12.97
N GLN A 38 4.15 -27.66 13.13
CA GLN A 38 5.02 -27.47 14.28
C GLN A 38 4.33 -26.47 15.22
N TRP A 39 4.00 -26.91 16.42
CA TRP A 39 3.49 -26.05 17.47
C TRP A 39 4.67 -25.45 18.22
N TYR A 40 4.70 -24.12 18.31
CA TYR A 40 5.63 -23.35 19.11
C TYR A 40 4.88 -22.81 20.31
N ARG A 41 5.43 -23.05 21.50
CA ARG A 41 4.87 -22.58 22.76
C ARG A 41 5.93 -21.84 23.53
N TYR A 42 5.60 -20.63 23.95
CA TYR A 42 6.39 -19.91 24.95
C TYR A 42 5.54 -19.80 26.22
N GLY A 43 5.92 -20.58 27.24
CA GLY A 43 5.03 -20.88 28.37
C GLY A 43 3.74 -21.56 27.93
N ASN A 44 2.62 -21.19 28.56
CA ASN A 44 1.29 -21.74 28.25
C ASN A 44 0.33 -20.73 27.59
N LEU A 45 0.75 -19.47 27.44
CA LEU A 45 -0.10 -18.38 26.94
C LEU A 45 0.17 -18.06 25.47
N PHE A 46 1.43 -18.13 25.03
CA PHE A 46 1.77 -17.97 23.62
C PHE A 46 1.84 -19.34 22.95
N LYS A 47 0.95 -19.58 21.99
CA LYS A 47 0.96 -20.78 21.15
C LYS A 47 0.72 -20.37 19.71
N MET A 48 1.57 -20.84 18.81
CA MET A 48 1.36 -20.74 17.37
C MET A 48 1.53 -22.12 16.75
N ALA A 49 0.67 -22.47 15.82
CA ALA A 49 0.85 -23.62 14.95
C ALA A 49 1.26 -23.07 13.59
N VAL A 50 2.41 -23.50 13.09
CA VAL A 50 2.85 -23.18 11.73
C VAL A 50 3.04 -24.48 10.96
N PRO A 51 2.83 -24.47 9.62
CA PRO A 51 3.14 -25.62 8.80
C PRO A 51 4.58 -26.08 9.01
N GLU A 52 4.79 -27.39 9.13
CA GLU A 52 6.13 -27.95 9.01
C GLU A 52 6.51 -27.92 7.53
N VAL A 53 7.44 -27.03 7.16
CA VAL A 53 7.67 -26.67 5.76
C VAL A 53 8.05 -27.86 4.86
N PRO A 54 9.03 -28.74 5.21
CA PRO A 54 9.39 -29.86 4.35
C PRO A 54 8.22 -30.84 4.06
N PRO A 55 7.49 -31.40 5.04
CA PRO A 55 6.38 -32.29 4.75
C PRO A 55 5.20 -31.57 4.09
N ALA A 56 4.98 -30.26 4.34
CA ALA A 56 3.98 -29.49 3.61
C ALA A 56 4.30 -29.36 2.11
N ILE A 57 5.58 -29.15 1.75
CA ILE A 57 6.04 -29.16 0.35
C ILE A 57 5.90 -30.56 -0.27
N LEU A 58 6.25 -31.61 0.46
CA LEU A 58 6.11 -32.98 -0.06
C LEU A 58 4.63 -33.34 -0.27
N GLN A 59 3.77 -32.92 0.65
CA GLN A 59 2.33 -33.10 0.53
C GLN A 59 1.75 -32.34 -0.66
N SER A 60 2.15 -31.07 -0.88
CA SER A 60 1.66 -30.31 -2.04
C SER A 60 2.04 -30.96 -3.37
N LYS A 61 3.19 -31.67 -3.44
CA LYS A 61 3.54 -32.48 -4.62
C LYS A 61 2.60 -33.66 -4.84
N VAL A 62 2.18 -34.33 -3.77
CA VAL A 62 1.18 -35.42 -3.84
C VAL A 62 -0.18 -34.86 -4.27
N ASP A 63 -0.60 -33.72 -3.72
CA ASP A 63 -1.85 -33.05 -4.10
C ASP A 63 -1.85 -32.59 -5.56
N ILE A 64 -0.72 -32.07 -6.04
CA ILE A 64 -0.55 -31.69 -7.45
C ILE A 64 -0.57 -32.90 -8.38
N ALA A 65 0.06 -34.01 -8.01
CA ALA A 65 0.00 -35.25 -8.77
C ALA A 65 -1.46 -35.74 -8.94
N ASP A 66 -2.26 -35.65 -7.88
CA ASP A 66 -3.69 -35.99 -7.93
C ASP A 66 -4.47 -35.00 -8.84
N ASP A 67 -4.25 -33.69 -8.70
CA ASP A 67 -4.95 -32.66 -9.48
C ASP A 67 -4.55 -32.65 -10.98
N LEU A 68 -3.35 -33.14 -11.30
CA LEU A 68 -2.91 -33.46 -12.66
C LEU A 68 -3.63 -34.67 -13.28
N GLY A 69 -4.38 -35.44 -12.47
CA GLY A 69 -4.96 -36.71 -12.88
C GLY A 69 -3.96 -37.87 -12.90
N LEU A 70 -2.81 -37.73 -12.23
CA LEU A 70 -1.76 -38.75 -12.13
C LEU A 70 -1.48 -39.14 -10.66
N PRO A 71 -2.48 -39.64 -9.91
CA PRO A 71 -2.35 -39.90 -8.47
C PRO A 71 -1.24 -40.91 -8.14
N GLY A 72 -0.25 -40.52 -7.35
CA GLY A 72 0.96 -41.34 -7.11
C GLY A 72 2.11 -41.11 -8.10
N LEU A 73 2.07 -40.03 -8.88
CA LEU A 73 3.25 -39.50 -9.58
C LEU A 73 4.26 -38.97 -8.56
N PHE A 74 5.48 -39.48 -8.65
CA PHE A 74 6.65 -38.95 -7.96
C PHE A 74 7.67 -38.55 -9.00
N LEU A 75 7.95 -37.25 -9.07
CA LEU A 75 8.90 -36.67 -10.02
C LEU A 75 10.10 -36.11 -9.26
N GLU A 76 11.29 -36.53 -9.65
CA GLU A 76 12.54 -35.99 -9.13
C GLU A 76 12.73 -34.55 -9.60
N GLU A 77 13.04 -33.64 -8.68
CA GLU A 77 13.40 -32.26 -9.04
C GLU A 77 14.60 -32.25 -10.00
N GLY A 78 14.45 -31.55 -11.12
CA GLY A 78 15.44 -31.49 -12.18
C GLY A 78 15.27 -32.52 -13.30
N PHE A 79 14.32 -33.45 -13.21
CA PHE A 79 14.00 -34.40 -14.29
C PHE A 79 13.63 -33.69 -15.61
N LEU A 80 12.65 -32.78 -15.59
CA LEU A 80 12.16 -32.07 -16.78
C LEU A 80 13.13 -31.03 -17.29
N SER A 81 13.70 -30.21 -16.40
CA SER A 81 14.70 -29.20 -16.80
C SER A 81 15.88 -29.82 -17.56
N HIS A 82 16.32 -31.03 -17.19
CA HIS A 82 17.36 -31.76 -17.91
C HIS A 82 16.83 -32.47 -19.15
N LEU A 83 15.61 -33.01 -19.11
CA LEU A 83 14.99 -33.68 -20.26
C LEU A 83 14.74 -32.70 -21.42
N TYR A 84 14.35 -31.46 -21.14
CA TYR A 84 14.06 -30.45 -22.16
C TYR A 84 15.31 -29.86 -22.83
N THR A 85 16.47 -29.92 -22.16
CA THR A 85 17.72 -29.33 -22.66
C THR A 85 18.58 -30.32 -23.45
N CYS A 86 18.19 -31.60 -23.49
CA CYS A 86 18.98 -32.67 -24.09
C CYS A 86 18.17 -33.45 -25.14
N SER A 87 18.85 -33.91 -26.19
CA SER A 87 18.28 -34.94 -27.07
C SER A 87 18.34 -36.30 -26.40
N TYR A 88 17.27 -37.09 -26.51
CA TYR A 88 17.20 -38.44 -25.97
C TYR A 88 16.48 -39.41 -26.91
N ARG A 89 16.68 -40.71 -26.71
CA ARG A 89 15.90 -41.77 -27.36
C ARG A 89 15.02 -42.49 -26.34
N ILE A 90 13.82 -42.88 -26.75
CA ILE A 90 12.90 -43.63 -25.90
C ILE A 90 13.11 -45.13 -26.08
N LEU A 91 13.19 -45.89 -24.98
CA LEU A 91 13.20 -47.35 -24.97
C LEU A 91 12.12 -47.89 -24.02
N GLU A 92 11.34 -48.86 -24.47
CA GLU A 92 10.33 -49.54 -23.64
C GLU A 92 10.86 -50.89 -23.15
N ASN A 93 10.91 -51.09 -21.83
CA ASN A 93 11.36 -52.32 -21.16
C ASN A 93 12.58 -53.00 -21.81
N PRO A 94 13.70 -52.29 -22.07
CA PRO A 94 14.85 -52.89 -22.73
C PRO A 94 15.51 -53.95 -21.85
N GLU A 95 16.19 -54.92 -22.46
CA GLU A 95 17.11 -55.78 -21.74
C GLU A 95 18.29 -54.96 -21.17
N PRO A 96 18.84 -55.28 -19.99
CA PRO A 96 19.91 -54.49 -19.35
C PRO A 96 21.11 -54.20 -20.26
N ALA A 97 21.58 -55.20 -21.01
CA ALA A 97 22.70 -55.03 -21.94
C ALA A 97 22.35 -54.12 -23.14
N ALA A 98 21.09 -54.09 -23.57
CA ALA A 98 20.63 -53.19 -24.63
C ALA A 98 20.54 -51.75 -24.12
N LEU A 99 20.13 -51.55 -22.86
CA LEU A 99 20.12 -50.23 -22.23
C LEU A 99 21.54 -49.68 -22.07
N GLU A 100 22.47 -50.48 -21.56
CA GLU A 100 23.89 -50.10 -21.41
C GLU A 100 24.47 -49.64 -22.75
N LYS A 101 24.30 -50.45 -23.81
CA LYS A 101 24.76 -50.10 -25.16
C LYS A 101 24.10 -48.84 -25.71
N ALA A 102 22.81 -48.63 -25.44
CA ALA A 102 22.11 -47.43 -25.89
C ALA A 102 22.63 -46.17 -25.16
N LEU A 103 22.92 -46.29 -23.87
CA LEU A 103 23.49 -45.21 -23.06
C LEU A 103 24.93 -44.85 -23.45
N GLU A 104 25.69 -45.74 -24.07
CA GLU A 104 26.98 -45.38 -24.69
C GLU A 104 26.80 -44.40 -25.86
N SER A 105 25.64 -44.42 -26.51
CA SER A 105 25.35 -43.65 -27.73
C SER A 105 24.62 -42.31 -27.48
N GLY A 106 24.24 -42.01 -26.23
CA GLY A 106 23.58 -40.74 -25.86
C GLY A 106 22.61 -40.89 -24.69
N ASN A 107 21.83 -39.83 -24.43
CA ASN A 107 20.80 -39.84 -23.38
C ASN A 107 19.62 -40.73 -23.77
N ILE A 108 19.04 -41.41 -22.78
CA ILE A 108 17.94 -42.36 -22.97
C ILE A 108 16.82 -42.03 -22.01
N LEU A 109 15.57 -42.09 -22.46
CA LEU A 109 14.37 -42.15 -21.63
C LEU A 109 13.82 -43.57 -21.66
N VAL A 110 13.89 -44.29 -20.54
CA VAL A 110 13.36 -45.63 -20.40
C VAL A 110 11.97 -45.59 -19.79
N ILE A 111 11.01 -46.24 -20.44
CA ILE A 111 9.72 -46.57 -19.86
C ILE A 111 9.80 -48.02 -19.40
N THR A 112 9.56 -48.29 -18.12
CA THR A 112 9.74 -49.63 -17.56
C THR A 112 8.60 -50.04 -16.64
N HIS A 113 8.28 -51.33 -16.63
CA HIS A 113 7.46 -51.95 -15.61
C HIS A 113 8.32 -52.24 -14.37
N PRO A 114 7.94 -51.85 -13.15
CA PRO A 114 8.78 -51.99 -11.96
C PRO A 114 9.13 -53.45 -11.63
N ASP A 115 8.27 -54.40 -12.03
CA ASP A 115 8.51 -55.84 -11.84
C ASP A 115 9.37 -56.49 -12.95
N SER A 116 9.71 -55.76 -14.02
CA SER A 116 10.63 -56.25 -15.05
C SER A 116 12.06 -56.36 -14.52
N ARG A 117 12.92 -57.13 -15.20
CA ARG A 117 14.33 -57.26 -14.78
C ARG A 117 15.02 -55.91 -14.69
N ILE A 118 14.86 -55.07 -15.72
CA ILE A 118 15.47 -53.74 -15.74
C ILE A 118 14.78 -52.79 -14.76
N GLY A 119 13.45 -52.86 -14.61
CA GLY A 119 12.69 -52.07 -13.65
C GLY A 119 13.15 -52.28 -12.20
N ARG A 120 13.42 -53.52 -11.78
CA ARG A 120 13.96 -53.82 -10.45
C ARG A 120 15.35 -53.24 -10.22
N ILE A 121 16.21 -53.28 -11.25
CA ILE A 121 17.56 -52.69 -11.19
C ILE A 121 17.44 -51.17 -11.02
N LEU A 122 16.67 -50.51 -11.88
CA LEU A 122 16.52 -49.06 -11.86
C LEU A 122 15.82 -48.57 -10.57
N LYS A 123 14.83 -49.31 -10.06
CA LYS A 123 14.17 -48.99 -8.78
C LYS A 123 15.11 -49.13 -7.58
N ALA A 124 16.05 -50.07 -7.61
CA ALA A 124 17.06 -50.20 -6.57
C ALA A 124 18.01 -48.99 -6.52
N GLU A 125 18.40 -48.46 -7.68
CA GLU A 125 19.21 -47.24 -7.81
C GLU A 125 18.43 -45.99 -7.34
N ALA A 126 17.11 -45.95 -7.55
CA ALA A 126 16.26 -44.83 -7.16
C ALA A 126 15.81 -44.82 -5.67
N LYS A 127 16.19 -45.83 -4.87
CA LYS A 127 15.66 -46.05 -3.52
C LYS A 127 15.80 -44.85 -2.58
N GLY A 128 16.80 -43.99 -2.79
CA GLY A 128 17.02 -42.78 -2.00
C GLY A 128 16.20 -41.55 -2.44
N VAL A 129 15.69 -41.54 -3.68
CA VAL A 129 15.06 -40.34 -4.28
C VAL A 129 13.69 -40.06 -3.66
N PHE A 130 12.91 -41.11 -3.42
CA PHE A 130 11.52 -41.02 -2.92
C PHE A 130 11.33 -41.70 -1.55
N SER A 131 12.37 -41.77 -0.72
CA SER A 131 12.32 -42.41 0.61
C SER A 131 11.36 -41.69 1.58
N TRP A 132 11.08 -40.42 1.36
CA TRP A 132 10.17 -39.61 2.17
C TRP A 132 8.71 -40.08 2.14
N LYS A 133 8.32 -40.88 1.15
CA LYS A 133 6.95 -41.42 1.01
C LYS A 133 6.51 -42.21 2.25
N ASP A 134 7.43 -42.97 2.83
CA ASP A 134 7.19 -43.81 3.99
C ASP A 134 6.95 -42.97 5.27
N GLU A 135 7.49 -41.76 5.32
CA GLU A 135 7.40 -40.84 6.46
C GLU A 135 6.17 -39.93 6.40
N LEU A 136 5.77 -39.51 5.19
CA LEU A 136 4.70 -38.53 4.98
C LEU A 136 3.31 -39.04 5.41
N LYS A 137 3.06 -40.35 5.28
CA LYS A 137 1.81 -41.04 5.66
C LYS A 137 0.52 -40.42 5.08
N SER A 138 0.60 -39.79 3.91
CA SER A 138 -0.55 -39.13 3.28
C SER A 138 -1.73 -40.10 3.12
N TYR A 139 -2.96 -39.62 3.33
CA TYR A 139 -4.17 -40.42 3.11
C TYR A 139 -4.28 -40.91 1.66
N GLN A 140 -3.71 -40.19 0.69
CA GLN A 140 -3.79 -40.48 -0.74
C GLN A 140 -3.07 -41.80 -1.09
N PHE A 141 -2.07 -42.19 -0.32
CA PHE A 141 -1.37 -43.47 -0.49
C PHE A 141 -2.27 -44.69 -0.19
N GLY A 142 -3.40 -44.48 0.48
CA GLY A 142 -4.41 -45.52 0.75
C GLY A 142 -5.54 -45.59 -0.28
N ALA A 143 -5.53 -44.75 -1.33
CA ALA A 143 -6.60 -44.73 -2.32
C ALA A 143 -6.66 -46.05 -3.12
N ALA A 144 -7.87 -46.53 -3.43
CA ALA A 144 -8.04 -47.80 -4.15
C ALA A 144 -7.41 -47.79 -5.56
N ALA A 145 -7.34 -46.61 -6.18
CA ALA A 145 -6.71 -46.40 -7.48
C ALA A 145 -5.24 -45.95 -7.39
N TYR A 146 -4.64 -45.97 -6.20
CA TYR A 146 -3.24 -45.58 -6.01
C TYR A 146 -2.31 -46.55 -6.74
N GLU A 147 -1.47 -46.00 -7.61
CA GLU A 147 -0.43 -46.74 -8.29
C GLU A 147 0.80 -45.85 -8.43
N GLU A 148 1.98 -46.38 -8.07
CA GLU A 148 3.22 -45.62 -8.16
C GLU A 148 3.60 -45.38 -9.63
N LEU A 149 3.87 -44.11 -9.94
CA LEU A 149 4.45 -43.65 -11.20
C LEU A 149 5.69 -42.82 -10.85
N GLU A 150 6.88 -43.37 -11.06
CA GLU A 150 8.14 -42.74 -10.65
C GLU A 150 8.87 -42.20 -11.88
N ALA A 151 9.22 -40.91 -11.86
CA ALA A 151 10.03 -40.24 -12.87
C ALA A 151 11.31 -39.70 -12.23
N PHE A 152 12.46 -40.28 -12.59
CA PHE A 152 13.75 -39.95 -11.99
C PHE A 152 14.88 -40.09 -13.02
N ARG A 153 16.06 -39.59 -12.67
CA ARG A 153 17.24 -39.61 -13.51
C ARG A 153 18.42 -40.30 -12.83
N LEU A 154 19.24 -40.96 -13.64
CA LEU A 154 20.52 -41.53 -13.24
C LEU A 154 21.59 -40.97 -14.19
N THR A 155 22.68 -40.45 -13.64
CA THR A 155 23.72 -39.80 -14.42
C THR A 155 25.00 -40.62 -14.39
N ASN A 156 25.57 -40.95 -15.56
CA ASN A 156 26.86 -41.62 -15.66
C ASN A 156 27.81 -40.82 -16.55
N LYS A 157 28.77 -40.12 -15.92
CA LYS A 157 29.86 -39.32 -16.52
C LYS A 157 29.42 -38.25 -17.54
N ALA A 158 28.90 -38.66 -18.70
CA ALA A 158 28.53 -37.82 -19.83
C ALA A 158 27.07 -37.96 -20.33
N ASN A 159 26.38 -39.07 -20.03
CA ASN A 159 25.01 -39.32 -20.50
C ASN A 159 24.05 -39.49 -19.31
N THR A 160 22.82 -39.01 -19.50
CA THR A 160 21.72 -39.10 -18.53
C THR A 160 20.73 -40.18 -18.98
N LEU A 161 20.41 -41.07 -18.05
CA LEU A 161 19.31 -42.01 -18.15
C LEU A 161 18.11 -41.43 -17.41
N PHE A 162 17.06 -41.07 -18.14
CA PHE A 162 15.76 -40.74 -17.60
C PHE A 162 14.93 -42.02 -17.49
N VAL A 163 14.19 -42.18 -16.41
CA VAL A 163 13.37 -43.37 -16.15
C VAL A 163 11.95 -42.93 -15.80
N ILE A 164 10.97 -43.50 -16.49
CA ILE A 164 9.55 -43.51 -16.10
C ILE A 164 9.19 -44.95 -15.77
N SER A 165 8.90 -45.21 -14.50
CA SER A 165 8.58 -46.54 -13.98
C SER A 165 7.11 -46.58 -13.54
N SER A 166 6.31 -47.47 -14.14
CA SER A 166 4.88 -47.61 -13.83
C SER A 166 4.39 -49.03 -14.11
N LYS A 167 3.40 -49.52 -13.35
CA LYS A 167 2.76 -50.81 -13.67
C LYS A 167 1.74 -50.64 -14.81
N SER A 168 1.21 -49.44 -14.96
CA SER A 168 0.23 -49.06 -15.98
C SER A 168 0.92 -48.32 -17.13
N ARG A 169 0.93 -48.98 -18.29
CA ARG A 169 1.38 -48.36 -19.54
C ARG A 169 0.63 -47.06 -19.85
N ASN A 170 -0.69 -47.05 -19.63
CA ASN A 170 -1.53 -45.87 -19.89
C ASN A 170 -1.06 -44.68 -19.04
N ARG A 171 -0.76 -44.89 -17.76
CA ARG A 171 -0.28 -43.81 -16.88
C ARG A 171 1.09 -43.26 -17.29
N ALA A 172 1.99 -44.13 -17.74
CA ALA A 172 3.27 -43.70 -18.29
C ALA A 172 3.09 -42.87 -19.59
N GLU A 173 2.17 -43.29 -20.46
CA GLU A 173 1.80 -42.55 -21.67
C GLU A 173 1.14 -41.20 -21.35
N GLN A 174 0.27 -41.13 -20.35
CA GLN A 174 -0.32 -39.89 -19.87
C GLN A 174 0.75 -38.91 -19.37
N LEU A 175 1.71 -39.36 -18.57
CA LEU A 175 2.83 -38.50 -18.13
C LEU A 175 3.66 -38.02 -19.31
N LEU A 176 3.99 -38.90 -20.26
CA LEU A 176 4.72 -38.50 -21.47
C LEU A 176 3.97 -37.45 -22.28
N GLN A 177 2.65 -37.60 -22.39
CA GLN A 177 1.81 -36.60 -23.05
C GLN A 177 1.84 -35.27 -22.29
N GLN A 178 1.71 -35.27 -20.96
CA GLN A 178 1.82 -34.05 -20.15
C GLN A 178 3.18 -33.36 -20.30
N ILE A 179 4.27 -34.14 -20.37
CA ILE A 179 5.63 -33.63 -20.64
C ILE A 179 5.70 -32.99 -22.03
N ALA A 180 5.18 -33.68 -23.05
CA ALA A 180 5.18 -33.17 -24.42
C ALA A 180 4.32 -31.90 -24.57
N ASP A 181 3.13 -31.89 -23.99
CA ASP A 181 2.20 -30.76 -24.01
C ASP A 181 2.79 -29.56 -23.29
N THR A 182 3.40 -29.78 -22.12
CA THR A 182 4.08 -28.71 -21.36
C THR A 182 5.24 -28.14 -22.18
N LYS A 183 6.04 -28.99 -22.83
CA LYS A 183 7.12 -28.52 -23.69
C LYS A 183 6.60 -27.69 -24.87
N ALA A 184 5.56 -28.17 -25.57
CA ALA A 184 4.95 -27.45 -26.68
C ALA A 184 4.37 -26.10 -26.23
N LEU A 185 3.78 -26.05 -25.03
CA LEU A 185 3.29 -24.83 -24.44
C LEU A 185 4.43 -23.85 -24.14
N LEU A 186 5.52 -24.31 -23.53
CA LEU A 186 6.72 -23.50 -23.28
C LEU A 186 7.44 -23.09 -24.56
N GLU A 187 7.21 -23.77 -25.68
CA GLU A 187 7.68 -23.35 -27.01
C GLU A 187 6.83 -22.21 -27.57
N GLN A 188 5.53 -22.17 -27.28
CA GLN A 188 4.58 -21.17 -27.76
C GLN A 188 4.47 -19.92 -26.86
N TYR A 189 4.55 -20.08 -25.54
CA TYR A 189 4.27 -19.03 -24.56
C TYR A 189 5.47 -18.69 -23.68
N GLU A 190 5.46 -17.49 -23.14
CA GLU A 190 6.27 -17.05 -22.00
C GLU A 190 5.40 -16.96 -20.75
N LEU A 191 6.01 -17.20 -19.58
CA LEU A 191 5.34 -17.20 -18.28
C LEU A 191 5.61 -15.88 -17.58
N TYR A 192 4.55 -15.16 -17.24
CA TYR A 192 4.64 -13.90 -16.53
C TYR A 192 3.90 -13.99 -15.20
N LYS A 193 4.66 -14.15 -14.12
CA LYS A 193 4.12 -14.11 -12.75
C LYS A 193 3.85 -12.66 -12.34
N GLY A 194 2.78 -12.42 -11.60
CA GLY A 194 2.45 -11.11 -11.06
C GLY A 194 1.49 -11.14 -9.88
N TRP A 195 1.35 -9.98 -9.24
CA TRP A 195 0.38 -9.76 -8.16
C TRP A 195 -0.80 -8.97 -8.69
N PHE A 196 -1.98 -9.58 -8.63
CA PHE A 196 -3.24 -8.94 -8.98
C PHE A 196 -3.95 -8.50 -7.70
N GLY A 197 -4.36 -7.24 -7.59
CA GLY A 197 -5.04 -6.73 -6.40
C GLY A 197 -4.14 -6.70 -5.17
N ALA A 198 -2.89 -6.25 -5.33
CA ALA A 198 -2.07 -5.84 -4.20
C ALA A 198 -2.58 -4.48 -3.68
N SER A 199 -2.68 -4.28 -2.37
CA SER A 199 -3.25 -3.04 -1.81
C SER A 199 -2.20 -2.26 -1.03
N SER A 200 -2.01 -0.99 -1.40
CA SER A 200 -1.07 -0.08 -0.72
C SER A 200 -1.75 0.99 0.13
N LEU A 201 -2.99 1.35 -0.21
CA LEU A 201 -3.75 2.46 0.43
C LEU A 201 -2.98 3.79 0.43
N LEU A 202 -2.12 4.02 -0.58
CA LEU A 202 -1.20 5.16 -0.61
C LEU A 202 -1.93 6.51 -0.60
N LYS A 203 -3.13 6.55 -1.17
CA LYS A 203 -3.95 7.77 -1.32
C LYS A 203 -5.15 7.79 -0.37
N SER A 204 -5.08 7.06 0.73
CA SER A 204 -6.18 6.85 1.68
C SER A 204 -5.81 7.29 3.09
N VAL A 205 -6.80 7.78 3.84
CA VAL A 205 -6.70 8.01 5.30
C VAL A 205 -6.60 6.71 6.10
N THR A 206 -6.87 5.56 5.50
CA THR A 206 -6.71 4.24 6.13
C THR A 206 -5.29 3.72 5.93
N CYS A 207 -4.60 3.44 7.03
CA CYS A 207 -3.20 2.98 7.01
C CYS A 207 -3.08 1.49 6.69
N THR A 208 -2.09 1.13 5.86
CA THR A 208 -1.57 -0.24 5.75
C THR A 208 -0.07 -0.23 5.50
N GLN A 209 0.59 -1.35 5.73
CA GLN A 209 2.01 -1.49 5.44
C GLN A 209 2.24 -1.66 3.94
N GLY A 210 3.32 -1.04 3.44
CA GLY A 210 3.82 -1.24 2.09
C GLY A 210 3.46 -0.12 1.13
N HIS A 211 4.48 0.59 0.66
CA HIS A 211 4.36 1.53 -0.47
C HIS A 211 4.36 0.76 -1.81
N PRO A 212 3.69 1.21 -2.89
CA PRO A 212 3.70 0.52 -4.19
C PRO A 212 5.08 0.11 -4.69
N LEU A 213 6.07 1.00 -4.64
CA LEU A 213 7.46 0.70 -5.04
C LEU A 213 8.16 -0.33 -4.14
N GLU A 214 7.83 -0.38 -2.85
CA GLU A 214 8.35 -1.43 -1.95
C GLU A 214 7.73 -2.79 -2.31
N LEU A 215 6.43 -2.81 -2.57
CA LEU A 215 5.70 -4.01 -2.98
C LEU A 215 6.24 -4.53 -4.33
N ILE A 216 6.47 -3.63 -5.29
CA ILE A 216 7.14 -3.97 -6.55
C ILE A 216 8.52 -4.60 -6.29
N GLY A 217 9.36 -3.96 -5.48
CA GLY A 217 10.69 -4.47 -5.17
C GLY A 217 10.68 -5.87 -4.54
N LYS A 218 9.74 -6.14 -3.62
CA LYS A 218 9.53 -7.47 -3.02
C LYS A 218 9.07 -8.49 -4.06
N GLY A 219 8.03 -8.16 -4.84
CA GLY A 219 7.48 -9.07 -5.83
C GLY A 219 8.47 -9.39 -6.95
N MET A 220 9.28 -8.42 -7.40
CA MET A 220 10.33 -8.66 -8.40
C MET A 220 11.39 -9.64 -7.88
N ASN A 221 11.70 -9.60 -6.58
CA ASN A 221 12.59 -10.60 -5.99
C ASN A 221 11.97 -12.01 -6.00
N GLU A 222 10.64 -12.13 -6.06
CA GLU A 222 9.90 -13.38 -6.22
C GLU A 222 9.57 -13.71 -7.69
N GLY A 223 10.21 -13.04 -8.65
CA GLY A 223 10.01 -13.29 -10.08
C GLY A 223 8.77 -12.62 -10.68
N ASN A 224 8.12 -11.69 -9.97
CA ASN A 224 7.00 -10.95 -10.54
C ASN A 224 7.48 -9.94 -11.57
N SER A 225 6.69 -9.87 -12.65
CA SER A 225 6.93 -9.02 -13.82
C SER A 225 5.77 -8.05 -14.07
N TRP A 226 4.64 -8.23 -13.38
CA TRP A 226 3.52 -7.30 -13.45
C TRP A 226 2.77 -7.19 -12.12
N PHE A 227 2.11 -6.04 -11.94
CA PHE A 227 1.40 -5.66 -10.71
C PHE A 227 0.13 -4.89 -11.04
N ILE A 228 -0.98 -5.25 -10.40
CA ILE A 228 -2.23 -4.46 -10.43
C ILE A 228 -2.57 -4.10 -8.99
N PHE A 229 -2.54 -2.81 -8.65
CA PHE A 229 -2.90 -2.33 -7.32
C PHE A 229 -4.39 -2.02 -7.22
N ASP A 230 -5.08 -2.47 -6.16
CA ASP A 230 -6.53 -2.26 -6.02
C ASP A 230 -7.01 -1.87 -4.62
N GLY A 231 -6.09 -1.37 -3.78
CA GLY A 231 -6.45 -0.78 -2.51
C GLY A 231 -7.40 0.41 -2.67
N TYR A 232 -8.09 0.75 -1.58
CA TYR A 232 -8.99 1.90 -1.58
C TYR A 232 -8.24 3.18 -2.00
N MET A 233 -8.73 3.81 -3.07
CA MET A 233 -8.13 4.98 -3.74
C MET A 233 -6.74 4.78 -4.38
N ASP A 234 -6.21 3.55 -4.49
CA ASP A 234 -4.93 3.30 -5.18
C ASP A 234 -5.00 3.70 -6.66
N PHE A 235 -6.19 3.67 -7.28
CA PHE A 235 -6.38 4.10 -8.67
C PHE A 235 -6.02 5.57 -8.93
N LEU A 236 -6.03 6.43 -7.89
CA LEU A 236 -5.60 7.82 -8.00
C LEU A 236 -4.07 7.96 -8.21
N ALA A 237 -3.30 6.91 -7.91
CA ALA A 237 -1.87 6.87 -8.10
C ALA A 237 -1.44 6.23 -9.44
N LYS A 238 -2.38 6.02 -10.38
CA LYS A 238 -2.10 5.35 -11.67
C LYS A 238 -0.87 5.93 -12.37
N ASP A 239 -0.92 7.23 -12.66
CA ASP A 239 0.11 7.90 -13.44
C ASP A 239 1.41 7.98 -12.65
N GLU A 240 1.35 8.22 -11.33
CA GLU A 240 2.53 8.21 -10.46
C GLU A 240 3.26 6.86 -10.48
N ILE A 241 2.53 5.75 -10.39
CA ILE A 241 3.10 4.39 -10.42
C ILE A 241 3.72 4.09 -11.79
N GLU A 242 3.02 4.42 -12.88
CA GLU A 242 3.56 4.24 -14.22
C GLU A 242 4.81 5.08 -14.47
N ASP A 243 4.79 6.35 -14.04
CA ASP A 243 5.91 7.27 -14.20
C ASP A 243 7.12 6.82 -13.39
N TRP A 244 6.93 6.30 -12.16
CA TRP A 244 8.04 5.73 -11.40
C TRP A 244 8.68 4.53 -12.09
N VAL A 245 7.89 3.65 -12.70
CA VAL A 245 8.40 2.48 -13.45
C VAL A 245 9.16 2.92 -14.70
N LYS A 246 8.60 3.85 -15.46
CA LYS A 246 9.21 4.41 -16.68
C LYS A 246 10.49 5.18 -16.37
N GLU A 247 10.52 5.96 -15.29
CA GLU A 247 11.63 6.83 -14.93
C GLU A 247 12.96 6.08 -14.74
N VAL A 248 12.90 4.85 -14.23
CA VAL A 248 14.08 4.01 -13.98
C VAL A 248 14.23 2.85 -14.97
N ASP A 249 13.41 2.82 -16.03
CA ASP A 249 13.41 1.80 -17.08
C ASP A 249 13.35 0.38 -16.49
N LEU A 250 12.33 0.16 -15.65
CA LEU A 250 12.06 -1.14 -15.03
C LEU A 250 11.32 -2.06 -16.02
N PRO A 251 11.74 -3.34 -16.17
CA PRO A 251 11.15 -4.28 -17.11
C PRO A 251 9.88 -4.94 -16.55
N ILE A 252 8.92 -4.14 -16.09
CA ILE A 252 7.65 -4.60 -15.52
C ILE A 252 6.47 -3.80 -16.06
N VAL A 253 5.26 -4.32 -15.88
CA VAL A 253 4.01 -3.57 -16.04
C VAL A 253 3.39 -3.35 -14.67
N ALA A 254 3.24 -2.10 -14.24
CA ALA A 254 2.51 -1.76 -13.02
C ALA A 254 1.30 -0.91 -13.39
N ASN A 255 0.11 -1.31 -12.92
CA ASN A 255 -1.15 -0.63 -13.17
C ASN A 255 -2.03 -0.68 -11.91
N VAL A 256 -3.24 -0.14 -12.01
CA VAL A 256 -4.19 -0.01 -10.91
C VAL A 256 -5.59 -0.45 -11.33
N GLY A 257 -6.44 -0.70 -10.34
CA GLY A 257 -7.88 -0.86 -10.48
C GLY A 257 -8.62 -0.63 -9.18
N PHE A 258 -9.92 -0.91 -9.19
CA PHE A 258 -10.73 -0.80 -8.00
C PHE A 258 -11.89 -1.79 -8.09
N SER A 259 -11.97 -2.73 -7.15
CA SER A 259 -13.04 -3.74 -7.14
C SER A 259 -14.43 -3.10 -7.26
N PRO A 260 -15.26 -3.48 -8.25
CA PRO A 260 -15.14 -4.64 -9.15
C PRO A 260 -14.51 -4.38 -10.54
N ILE A 261 -14.03 -3.17 -10.83
CA ILE A 261 -13.59 -2.73 -12.17
C ILE A 261 -12.07 -2.69 -12.33
N TYR A 262 -11.59 -3.12 -13.49
CA TYR A 262 -10.16 -3.22 -13.79
C TYR A 262 -9.88 -3.02 -15.28
N GLY A 263 -8.61 -2.81 -15.63
CA GLY A 263 -8.17 -2.71 -17.04
C GLY A 263 -8.68 -1.49 -17.79
N CYS A 264 -9.22 -0.49 -17.08
CA CYS A 264 -9.65 0.77 -17.67
C CYS A 264 -8.43 1.56 -18.18
N ALA A 265 -8.61 2.30 -19.27
CA ALA A 265 -7.57 3.19 -19.81
C ALA A 265 -7.17 4.28 -18.80
N ASP A 266 -8.16 4.79 -18.07
CA ASP A 266 -8.05 5.75 -16.99
C ASP A 266 -9.21 5.58 -15.99
N TYR A 267 -9.10 6.21 -14.83
CA TYR A 267 -10.13 6.21 -13.79
C TYR A 267 -10.74 7.60 -13.55
N GLU A 268 -10.65 8.52 -14.52
CA GLU A 268 -11.21 9.85 -14.43
C GLU A 268 -12.74 9.80 -14.30
N GLY A 269 -13.26 10.51 -13.30
CA GLY A 269 -14.68 10.57 -12.99
C GLY A 269 -15.20 9.41 -12.15
N LEU A 270 -14.36 8.44 -11.76
CA LEU A 270 -14.78 7.38 -10.85
C LEU A 270 -15.11 7.96 -9.47
N GLN A 271 -16.34 7.73 -9.01
CA GLN A 271 -16.82 8.12 -7.68
C GLN A 271 -17.25 6.89 -6.90
N VAL A 272 -16.29 6.17 -6.31
CA VAL A 272 -16.50 4.84 -5.70
C VAL A 272 -17.63 4.78 -4.65
N GLN A 273 -17.92 5.92 -4.01
CA GLN A 273 -18.96 6.06 -3.00
C GLN A 273 -20.31 6.61 -3.55
N ASP A 274 -20.40 6.90 -4.85
CA ASP A 274 -21.63 7.29 -5.56
C ASP A 274 -22.00 6.29 -6.67
N MET A 275 -21.32 5.15 -6.76
CA MET A 275 -21.67 4.09 -7.70
C MET A 275 -22.92 3.34 -7.21
N ALA A 276 -24.09 3.92 -7.47
CA ALA A 276 -25.36 3.53 -6.86
C ALA A 276 -25.87 2.13 -7.23
N THR A 277 -25.45 1.56 -8.37
CA THR A 277 -25.96 0.27 -8.86
C THR A 277 -24.85 -0.62 -9.41
N LYS A 278 -25.10 -1.93 -9.45
CA LYS A 278 -24.17 -2.89 -10.10
C LYS A 278 -23.96 -2.56 -11.58
N GLN A 279 -25.03 -2.18 -12.30
CA GLN A 279 -24.93 -1.76 -13.70
C GLN A 279 -24.03 -0.54 -13.88
N SER A 280 -24.07 0.43 -12.96
CA SER A 280 -23.21 1.62 -13.07
C SER A 280 -21.72 1.28 -13.04
N TRP A 281 -21.31 0.25 -12.29
CA TRP A 281 -19.93 -0.23 -12.29
C TRP A 281 -19.55 -0.86 -13.64
N ILE A 282 -20.42 -1.69 -14.20
CA ILE A 282 -20.20 -2.35 -15.50
C ILE A 282 -20.12 -1.28 -16.61
N ASP A 283 -21.10 -0.39 -16.67
CA ASP A 283 -21.16 0.69 -17.67
C ASP A 283 -19.92 1.58 -17.61
N TYR A 284 -19.46 1.91 -16.39
CA TYR A 284 -18.25 2.69 -16.21
C TYR A 284 -17.02 1.97 -16.77
N ALA A 285 -16.84 0.69 -16.42
CA ALA A 285 -15.71 -0.11 -16.88
C ALA A 285 -15.68 -0.18 -18.41
N HIS A 286 -16.80 -0.58 -19.03
CA HIS A 286 -16.90 -0.72 -20.48
C HIS A 286 -16.72 0.62 -21.20
N LYS A 287 -17.26 1.72 -20.66
CA LYS A 287 -17.05 3.07 -21.21
C LYS A 287 -15.58 3.47 -21.21
N LYS A 288 -14.80 3.01 -20.22
CA LYS A 288 -13.35 3.25 -20.10
C LYS A 288 -12.49 2.15 -20.73
N GLY A 289 -13.10 1.24 -21.50
CA GLY A 289 -12.41 0.14 -22.18
C GLY A 289 -11.88 -0.96 -21.25
N GLY A 290 -12.33 -0.99 -20.01
CA GLY A 290 -11.99 -2.01 -19.02
C GLY A 290 -13.07 -3.07 -18.85
N TYR A 291 -12.96 -3.81 -17.74
CA TYR A 291 -13.75 -4.99 -17.42
C TYR A 291 -14.30 -4.92 -15.99
N ALA A 292 -15.45 -5.53 -15.76
CA ALA A 292 -16.09 -5.65 -14.45
C ALA A 292 -16.17 -7.13 -14.03
N PHE A 293 -15.75 -7.44 -12.80
CA PHE A 293 -15.73 -8.78 -12.25
C PHE A 293 -16.64 -8.91 -11.03
N ARG A 294 -17.41 -9.99 -10.92
CA ARG A 294 -18.25 -10.30 -9.76
C ARG A 294 -17.66 -11.42 -8.91
N ARG A 295 -18.13 -11.60 -7.68
CA ARG A 295 -17.77 -12.81 -6.91
C ARG A 295 -18.43 -14.04 -7.52
N VAL A 296 -17.76 -15.18 -7.35
CA VAL A 296 -18.35 -16.49 -7.65
C VAL A 296 -19.55 -16.73 -6.73
N TYR A 297 -20.67 -17.17 -7.30
CA TYR A 297 -21.95 -17.40 -6.59
C TYR A 297 -22.46 -16.17 -5.82
N ASP A 298 -22.71 -15.08 -6.55
CA ASP A 298 -23.32 -13.85 -6.03
C ASP A 298 -24.71 -13.63 -6.63
N ARG A 299 -25.76 -14.13 -5.97
CA ARG A 299 -27.13 -14.12 -6.52
C ARG A 299 -27.63 -12.72 -6.85
N ASP A 300 -27.20 -11.71 -6.11
CA ASP A 300 -27.64 -10.34 -6.35
C ASP A 300 -27.04 -9.77 -7.65
N CYS A 301 -26.07 -10.47 -8.25
CA CYS A 301 -25.43 -10.12 -9.53
C CYS A 301 -25.96 -10.95 -10.72
N ASP A 302 -26.91 -11.87 -10.54
CA ASP A 302 -27.34 -12.81 -11.60
C ASP A 302 -28.07 -12.13 -12.77
N ASP A 303 -28.71 -10.99 -12.53
CA ASP A 303 -29.38 -10.19 -13.57
C ASP A 303 -28.43 -9.22 -14.31
N PHE A 304 -27.12 -9.30 -14.07
CA PHE A 304 -26.11 -8.38 -14.61
C PHE A 304 -25.01 -9.12 -15.39
N GLU A 305 -24.59 -8.55 -16.52
CA GLU A 305 -23.55 -9.13 -17.37
C GLU A 305 -22.16 -8.62 -16.95
N PHE A 306 -21.50 -9.38 -16.07
CA PHE A 306 -20.10 -9.17 -15.71
C PHE A 306 -19.17 -9.94 -16.66
N ASP A 307 -17.94 -9.44 -16.84
CA ASP A 307 -16.94 -10.01 -17.75
C ASP A 307 -16.22 -11.23 -17.17
N GLY A 308 -16.24 -11.40 -15.84
CA GLY A 308 -15.58 -12.53 -15.18
C GLY A 308 -15.78 -12.60 -13.67
N TYR A 309 -14.98 -13.45 -13.03
CA TYR A 309 -15.04 -13.72 -11.59
C TYR A 309 -13.84 -13.22 -10.78
N ILE A 310 -14.11 -12.69 -9.59
CA ILE A 310 -13.15 -12.54 -8.48
C ILE A 310 -13.23 -13.82 -7.64
N VAL A 311 -12.11 -14.54 -7.54
CA VAL A 311 -12.07 -15.91 -6.99
C VAL A 311 -11.24 -16.01 -5.71
N HIS A 312 -11.59 -16.98 -4.87
CA HIS A 312 -10.81 -17.45 -3.73
C HIS A 312 -10.65 -18.99 -3.81
N GLU A 313 -9.81 -19.58 -2.94
CA GLU A 313 -9.48 -21.03 -2.98
C GLU A 313 -10.71 -21.95 -3.11
N GLY A 314 -11.79 -21.63 -2.39
CA GLY A 314 -13.03 -22.40 -2.40
C GLY A 314 -13.78 -22.42 -3.72
N ASN A 315 -13.36 -21.65 -4.73
CA ASN A 315 -13.97 -21.63 -6.06
C ASN A 315 -13.23 -22.53 -7.07
N LYS A 316 -12.15 -23.21 -6.67
CA LYS A 316 -11.28 -23.99 -7.57
C LYS A 316 -12.06 -24.94 -8.49
N GLU A 317 -12.93 -25.77 -7.91
CA GLU A 317 -13.70 -26.76 -8.69
C GLU A 317 -14.53 -26.10 -9.79
N GLN A 318 -15.16 -24.96 -9.50
CA GLN A 318 -15.96 -24.25 -10.50
C GLN A 318 -15.07 -23.65 -11.60
N ILE A 319 -14.02 -22.93 -11.22
CA ILE A 319 -13.15 -22.21 -12.17
C ILE A 319 -12.36 -23.17 -13.07
N ASP A 320 -11.97 -24.33 -12.56
CA ASP A 320 -11.26 -25.33 -13.36
C ASP A 320 -12.15 -25.94 -14.47
N HIS A 321 -13.48 -25.94 -14.30
CA HIS A 321 -14.43 -26.58 -15.23
C HIS A 321 -15.26 -25.59 -16.06
N GLU A 322 -15.44 -24.35 -15.61
CA GLU A 322 -16.17 -23.31 -16.36
C GLU A 322 -15.26 -22.60 -17.36
N ASN A 323 -15.87 -21.96 -18.37
CA ASN A 323 -15.16 -21.15 -19.35
C ASN A 323 -15.43 -19.66 -19.17
N VAL A 324 -15.10 -19.15 -17.99
CA VAL A 324 -15.28 -17.73 -17.61
C VAL A 324 -13.92 -17.15 -17.18
N PRO A 325 -13.53 -15.95 -17.66
CA PRO A 325 -12.35 -15.23 -17.18
C PRO A 325 -12.37 -15.01 -15.67
N PHE A 326 -11.21 -15.01 -15.04
CA PHE A 326 -11.15 -14.78 -13.60
C PHE A 326 -9.88 -14.09 -13.13
N ILE A 327 -9.98 -13.49 -11.94
CA ILE A 327 -8.88 -12.81 -11.24
C ILE A 327 -8.84 -13.28 -9.78
N ASN A 328 -7.64 -13.43 -9.23
CA ASN A 328 -7.43 -13.75 -7.84
C ASN A 328 -6.63 -12.64 -7.16
N LYS A 329 -7.12 -12.15 -6.02
CA LYS A 329 -6.49 -11.03 -5.32
C LYS A 329 -5.36 -11.49 -4.40
N THR A 330 -4.21 -10.84 -4.51
CA THR A 330 -3.05 -10.99 -3.63
C THR A 330 -3.29 -10.40 -2.23
N GLY A 331 -3.93 -9.23 -2.13
CA GLY A 331 -4.26 -8.58 -0.87
C GLY A 331 -3.19 -7.60 -0.34
N GLN A 332 -3.10 -7.44 0.98
CA GLN A 332 -2.22 -6.47 1.64
C GLN A 332 -0.94 -7.12 2.17
N LEU A 333 0.12 -6.33 2.36
CA LEU A 333 1.39 -6.82 2.94
C LEU A 333 1.21 -7.44 4.32
N ALA A 334 0.32 -6.88 5.15
CA ALA A 334 -0.04 -7.45 6.45
C ALA A 334 -0.70 -8.84 6.36
N GLY A 335 -1.22 -9.19 5.18
CA GLY A 335 -1.73 -10.53 4.84
C GLY A 335 -0.68 -11.45 4.19
N ASN A 336 0.60 -11.06 4.18
CA ASN A 336 1.74 -11.82 3.65
C ASN A 336 1.81 -12.02 2.12
N LEU A 337 0.88 -11.45 1.34
CA LEU A 337 0.91 -11.45 -0.13
C LEU A 337 1.10 -12.84 -0.76
N THR A 338 0.47 -13.86 -0.19
CA THR A 338 0.78 -15.27 -0.49
C THR A 338 0.21 -15.79 -1.80
N SER A 339 -0.66 -15.01 -2.47
CA SER A 339 -1.28 -15.40 -3.74
C SER A 339 -0.73 -14.60 -4.92
N SER A 340 -0.60 -15.25 -6.07
CA SER A 340 -0.12 -14.64 -7.33
C SER A 340 -0.84 -15.24 -8.53
N MET A 341 -0.67 -14.62 -9.70
CA MET A 341 -1.16 -15.17 -10.97
C MET A 341 -0.01 -15.34 -11.95
N VAL A 342 -0.04 -16.40 -12.74
CA VAL A 342 0.89 -16.63 -13.86
C VAL A 342 0.11 -16.55 -15.16
N LEU A 343 0.56 -15.69 -16.06
CA LEU A 343 -0.02 -15.49 -17.39
C LEU A 343 0.84 -16.17 -18.44
N PHE A 344 0.18 -16.77 -19.43
CA PHE A 344 0.79 -17.39 -20.59
C PHE A 344 0.55 -16.48 -21.80
N ILE A 345 1.58 -15.70 -22.14
CA ILE A 345 1.57 -14.72 -23.23
C ILE A 345 2.34 -15.29 -24.41
N GLU A 346 1.85 -15.12 -25.64
CA GLU A 346 2.49 -15.73 -26.81
C GLU A 346 3.87 -15.12 -27.03
N LYS A 347 4.84 -15.97 -27.40
CA LYS A 347 6.20 -15.50 -27.69
C LYS A 347 6.17 -14.48 -28.83
N GLY A 348 6.79 -13.35 -28.59
CA GLY A 348 6.87 -12.23 -29.54
C GLY A 348 5.83 -11.13 -29.31
N GLU A 349 4.78 -11.37 -28.52
CA GLU A 349 3.83 -10.30 -28.13
C GLU A 349 4.44 -9.35 -27.10
N GLY A 350 5.25 -9.88 -26.18
CA GLY A 350 5.85 -9.14 -25.08
C GLY A 350 4.85 -8.81 -23.96
N LEU A 351 5.37 -8.51 -22.77
CA LEU A 351 4.57 -8.09 -21.64
C LEU A 351 4.13 -6.63 -21.79
N SER A 352 2.82 -6.40 -21.85
CA SER A 352 2.20 -5.08 -21.87
C SER A 352 0.88 -5.12 -21.10
N ASN A 353 0.26 -3.96 -20.87
CA ASN A 353 -1.07 -3.92 -20.26
C ASN A 353 -2.10 -4.68 -21.11
N GLU A 354 -2.02 -4.55 -22.43
CA GLU A 354 -2.90 -5.23 -23.38
C GLU A 354 -2.72 -6.75 -23.32
N SER A 355 -1.48 -7.25 -23.32
CA SER A 355 -1.24 -8.70 -23.29
C SER A 355 -1.59 -9.35 -21.95
N ILE A 356 -1.52 -8.60 -20.83
CA ILE A 356 -2.04 -9.03 -19.52
C ILE A 356 -3.55 -9.29 -19.61
N TRP A 357 -4.31 -8.30 -20.08
CA TRP A 357 -5.78 -8.42 -20.16
C TRP A 357 -6.21 -9.42 -21.22
N ASP A 358 -5.51 -9.49 -22.37
CA ASP A 358 -5.78 -10.51 -23.37
C ASP A 358 -5.57 -11.92 -22.81
N ALA A 359 -4.50 -12.16 -22.03
CA ALA A 359 -4.29 -13.44 -21.38
C ALA A 359 -5.42 -13.78 -20.39
N ILE A 360 -5.80 -12.85 -19.50
CA ILE A 360 -6.88 -13.05 -18.52
C ILE A 360 -8.23 -13.32 -19.20
N MET A 361 -8.59 -12.49 -20.18
CA MET A 361 -9.89 -12.60 -20.84
C MET A 361 -10.00 -13.81 -21.77
N ASN A 362 -8.87 -14.33 -22.26
CA ASN A 362 -8.83 -15.58 -23.04
C ASN A 362 -8.52 -16.81 -22.20
N ARG A 363 -8.54 -16.71 -20.87
CA ARG A 363 -8.29 -17.83 -19.96
C ARG A 363 -6.93 -18.48 -20.23
N ARG A 364 -5.88 -17.67 -20.26
CA ARG A 364 -4.47 -18.08 -20.35
C ARG A 364 -3.72 -17.74 -19.06
N GLU A 365 -4.42 -17.78 -17.94
CA GLU A 365 -3.94 -17.50 -16.60
C GLU A 365 -4.10 -18.70 -15.67
N VAL A 366 -3.23 -18.76 -14.66
CA VAL A 366 -3.35 -19.69 -13.52
C VAL A 366 -3.13 -18.90 -12.25
N ALA A 367 -4.08 -18.97 -11.31
CA ALA A 367 -3.89 -18.44 -9.96
C ALA A 367 -3.13 -19.44 -9.09
N ILE A 368 -2.14 -18.95 -8.34
CA ILE A 368 -1.32 -19.69 -7.38
C ILE A 368 -1.66 -19.18 -5.99
N LEU A 369 -2.18 -20.08 -5.17
CA LEU A 369 -2.63 -19.81 -3.81
C LEU A 369 -1.67 -20.43 -2.80
N GLU A 370 -1.98 -20.26 -1.51
CA GLU A 370 -1.20 -20.87 -0.43
C GLU A 370 -1.01 -22.39 -0.64
N GLN A 371 0.17 -22.88 -0.24
CA GLN A 371 0.57 -24.28 -0.37
C GLN A 371 0.60 -24.78 -1.82
N ALA A 372 0.87 -23.90 -2.78
CA ALA A 372 0.97 -24.20 -4.21
C ALA A 372 -0.31 -24.77 -4.83
N LYS A 373 -1.48 -24.52 -4.21
CA LYS A 373 -2.77 -24.82 -4.84
C LYS A 373 -2.91 -23.94 -6.07
N MET A 374 -3.30 -24.54 -7.19
CA MET A 374 -3.43 -23.84 -8.47
C MET A 374 -4.87 -23.90 -8.96
N MET A 375 -5.34 -22.86 -9.63
CA MET A 375 -6.68 -22.76 -10.20
C MET A 375 -6.60 -22.15 -11.60
N GLY A 376 -7.34 -22.70 -12.54
CA GLY A 376 -7.39 -22.21 -13.91
C GLY A 376 -7.56 -23.34 -14.94
N PRO A 377 -7.51 -23.00 -16.23
CA PRO A 377 -7.76 -23.96 -17.31
C PRO A 377 -6.74 -25.09 -17.32
N ALA A 378 -7.22 -26.33 -17.44
CA ALA A 378 -6.41 -27.54 -17.34
C ALA A 378 -5.13 -27.50 -18.20
N LYS A 379 -5.20 -26.99 -19.44
CA LYS A 379 -4.03 -26.85 -20.33
C LYS A 379 -2.86 -26.12 -19.66
N PHE A 380 -3.13 -24.94 -19.08
CA PHE A 380 -2.11 -24.07 -18.49
C PHE A 380 -1.78 -24.48 -17.05
N ARG A 381 -2.82 -24.81 -16.27
CA ARG A 381 -2.71 -25.26 -14.88
C ARG A 381 -1.87 -26.54 -14.78
N ASN A 382 -2.14 -27.54 -15.62
CA ASN A 382 -1.41 -28.81 -15.59
C ASN A 382 0.06 -28.62 -16.00
N ALA A 383 0.35 -27.76 -16.98
CA ALA A 383 1.73 -27.44 -17.34
C ALA A 383 2.49 -26.83 -16.16
N LEU A 384 1.90 -25.84 -15.47
CA LEU A 384 2.54 -25.20 -14.33
C LEU A 384 2.70 -26.13 -13.12
N GLN A 385 1.70 -26.99 -12.89
CA GLN A 385 1.74 -28.05 -11.88
C GLN A 385 2.90 -29.03 -12.13
N LEU A 386 3.05 -29.50 -13.38
CA LEU A 386 4.14 -30.38 -13.74
C LEU A 386 5.51 -29.70 -13.56
N LEU A 387 5.62 -28.40 -13.90
CA LEU A 387 6.84 -27.62 -13.68
C LEU A 387 7.14 -27.39 -12.19
N TYR A 388 6.12 -27.23 -11.35
CA TYR A 388 6.30 -27.15 -9.89
C TYR A 388 6.88 -28.43 -9.30
N LEU A 389 6.46 -29.61 -9.81
CA LEU A 389 7.06 -30.88 -9.39
C LEU A 389 8.56 -30.96 -9.71
N ASP A 390 8.99 -30.33 -10.82
CA ASP A 390 10.40 -30.29 -11.25
C ASP A 390 11.23 -29.23 -10.52
N LYS A 391 10.60 -28.25 -9.85
CA LYS A 391 11.16 -27.10 -9.10
C LYS A 391 12.28 -26.31 -9.79
N ASP A 392 13.40 -26.97 -10.10
CA ASP A 392 14.57 -26.47 -10.83
C ASP A 392 14.20 -25.69 -12.10
N TYR A 393 13.21 -26.14 -12.88
CA TYR A 393 12.79 -25.38 -14.06
C TYR A 393 12.29 -23.97 -13.68
N LEU A 394 11.35 -23.87 -12.74
CA LEU A 394 10.75 -22.59 -12.35
C LEU A 394 11.74 -21.70 -11.61
N GLU A 395 12.57 -22.26 -10.73
CA GLU A 395 13.59 -21.48 -10.01
C GLU A 395 14.59 -20.84 -10.99
N ASN A 396 14.98 -21.56 -12.04
CA ASN A 396 15.85 -21.01 -13.08
C ASN A 396 15.11 -20.00 -13.95
N TYR A 397 13.83 -20.25 -14.26
CA TYR A 397 13.02 -19.39 -15.12
C TYR A 397 12.73 -18.02 -14.47
N PHE A 398 12.33 -18.01 -13.20
CA PHE A 398 12.02 -16.79 -12.44
C PHE A 398 13.23 -16.22 -11.69
N GLY A 399 14.38 -16.91 -11.71
CA GLY A 399 15.61 -16.45 -11.09
C GLY A 399 15.59 -16.54 -9.55
N ASP A 400 14.88 -17.50 -8.98
CA ASP A 400 14.72 -17.68 -7.52
C ASP A 400 16.02 -18.07 -6.81
N ARG A 401 17.03 -18.53 -7.58
CA ARG A 401 18.33 -18.95 -7.03
C ARG A 401 19.27 -17.80 -6.66
N LEU A 402 18.81 -16.57 -6.82
CA LEU A 402 19.51 -15.36 -6.37
C LEU A 402 18.49 -14.45 -5.68
N ASP A 403 18.73 -14.05 -4.44
CA ASP A 403 17.98 -12.93 -3.84
C ASP A 403 18.72 -11.62 -4.11
N VAL A 404 17.95 -10.60 -4.46
CA VAL A 404 18.37 -9.22 -4.66
C VAL A 404 17.40 -8.31 -3.90
N GLU A 405 17.81 -7.89 -2.71
CA GLU A 405 17.06 -6.94 -1.89
C GLU A 405 17.74 -5.57 -1.93
N SER A 406 16.92 -4.51 -1.94
CA SER A 406 17.38 -3.14 -1.88
C SER A 406 16.51 -2.27 -0.97
N LYS A 407 17.13 -1.38 -0.20
CA LYS A 407 16.45 -0.41 0.68
C LYS A 407 17.34 0.80 0.95
N PHE A 408 16.77 1.89 1.47
CA PHE A 408 17.54 3.07 1.86
C PHE A 408 17.78 3.15 3.38
N GLU A 409 18.99 3.55 3.76
CA GLU A 409 19.31 4.05 5.10
C GLU A 409 19.98 5.43 4.97
N GLY A 410 19.25 6.48 5.36
CA GLY A 410 19.61 7.86 5.01
C GLY A 410 19.63 8.02 3.50
N TYR A 411 20.77 8.49 2.94
CA TYR A 411 21.00 8.58 1.49
C TYR A 411 21.92 7.48 0.98
N ASN A 412 22.05 6.38 1.71
CA ASN A 412 22.76 5.20 1.24
C ASN A 412 21.76 4.15 0.77
N LEU A 413 21.93 3.69 -0.47
CA LEU A 413 21.24 2.52 -0.99
C LEU A 413 21.95 1.28 -0.45
N LEU A 414 21.26 0.51 0.39
CA LEU A 414 21.72 -0.77 0.88
C LEU A 414 21.24 -1.89 -0.02
N LEU A 415 22.17 -2.74 -0.43
CA LEU A 415 21.96 -3.86 -1.31
C LEU A 415 22.32 -5.13 -0.57
N ARG A 416 21.49 -6.16 -0.69
CA ARG A 416 21.78 -7.50 -0.18
C ARG A 416 21.60 -8.50 -1.31
N LEU A 417 22.69 -9.16 -1.65
CA LEU A 417 22.73 -10.24 -2.62
C LEU A 417 22.91 -11.56 -1.88
N LYS A 418 22.13 -12.59 -2.22
CA LYS A 418 22.32 -13.94 -1.69
C LYS A 418 22.23 -14.98 -2.79
N ASN A 419 23.26 -15.80 -2.89
CA ASN A 419 23.34 -16.88 -3.86
C ASN A 419 22.82 -18.19 -3.26
N TYR A 420 21.73 -18.74 -3.79
CA TYR A 420 21.22 -20.06 -3.41
C TYR A 420 21.71 -21.18 -4.34
N GLU A 421 22.43 -20.86 -5.41
CA GLU A 421 23.06 -21.88 -6.24
C GLU A 421 24.11 -22.66 -5.46
N THR A 422 24.37 -23.89 -5.90
CA THR A 422 25.47 -24.73 -5.42
C THR A 422 26.82 -24.35 -6.03
N LYS A 423 26.84 -23.36 -6.93
CA LYS A 423 28.03 -22.87 -7.64
C LYS A 423 28.19 -21.37 -7.43
N LYS A 424 29.42 -20.91 -7.62
CA LYS A 424 29.76 -19.49 -7.65
C LYS A 424 29.01 -18.78 -8.78
N ILE A 425 28.47 -17.59 -8.49
CA ILE A 425 27.93 -16.64 -9.47
C ILE A 425 28.86 -15.45 -9.57
N ARG A 426 29.12 -14.99 -10.80
CA ARG A 426 29.80 -13.73 -11.07
C ARG A 426 28.91 -12.85 -11.93
N GLY A 427 28.67 -11.62 -11.50
CA GLY A 427 27.76 -10.72 -12.17
C GLY A 427 28.07 -9.25 -11.95
N THR A 428 27.27 -8.39 -12.56
CA THR A 428 27.38 -6.94 -12.48
C THR A 428 26.07 -6.33 -12.02
N VAL A 429 26.13 -5.50 -10.98
CA VAL A 429 25.08 -4.59 -10.53
C VAL A 429 25.13 -3.30 -11.35
N SER A 430 24.00 -2.97 -11.98
CA SER A 430 23.68 -1.64 -12.51
C SER A 430 22.64 -0.99 -11.63
N ILE A 431 22.87 0.27 -11.24
CA ILE A 431 21.92 1.07 -10.46
C ILE A 431 21.41 2.18 -11.37
N ARG A 432 20.10 2.28 -11.49
CA ARG A 432 19.40 3.31 -12.28
C ARG A 432 18.58 4.18 -11.33
N PRO A 433 19.15 5.32 -10.88
CA PRO A 433 18.43 6.26 -10.05
C PRO A 433 17.47 7.11 -10.89
N GLY A 434 16.36 7.56 -10.28
CA GLY A 434 15.50 8.59 -10.87
C GLY A 434 16.20 9.95 -11.03
N THR A 435 15.53 10.87 -11.73
CA THR A 435 16.02 12.14 -12.28
C THR A 435 16.67 13.09 -11.26
N GLY A 436 16.36 12.95 -9.97
CA GLY A 436 16.92 13.76 -8.88
C GLY A 436 18.10 13.14 -8.14
N LEU A 437 18.48 11.90 -8.44
CA LEU A 437 19.46 11.12 -7.70
C LEU A 437 20.64 10.71 -8.59
N LYS A 438 21.84 10.59 -8.00
CA LYS A 438 23.01 10.05 -8.70
C LYS A 438 23.79 9.10 -7.79
N VAL A 439 24.38 8.07 -8.37
CA VAL A 439 25.33 7.21 -7.67
C VAL A 439 26.65 7.98 -7.52
N LYS A 440 27.22 8.04 -6.31
CA LYS A 440 28.53 8.68 -6.12
C LYS A 440 29.63 7.96 -6.91
N PRO A 441 30.64 8.67 -7.43
CA PRO A 441 31.80 8.05 -8.07
C PRO A 441 32.49 7.04 -7.15
N GLY A 442 32.97 5.92 -7.71
CA GLY A 442 33.74 4.91 -7.00
C GLY A 442 33.03 3.58 -6.77
N PHE A 443 31.72 3.48 -7.05
CA PHE A 443 31.03 2.19 -7.04
C PHE A 443 31.48 1.33 -8.23
N THR A 444 32.10 0.17 -7.94
CA THR A 444 32.39 -0.86 -8.93
C THR A 444 31.32 -1.94 -8.86
N GLY A 445 30.48 -2.03 -9.90
CA GLY A 445 29.32 -2.94 -9.88
C GLY A 445 29.63 -4.44 -10.00
N THR A 446 30.88 -4.90 -10.00
CA THR A 446 31.18 -6.32 -10.23
C THR A 446 31.28 -7.08 -8.92
N PHE A 447 30.56 -8.20 -8.83
CA PHE A 447 30.51 -9.06 -7.63
C PHE A 447 30.74 -10.53 -7.99
N GLU A 448 31.37 -11.25 -7.07
CA GLU A 448 31.45 -12.71 -7.06
C GLU A 448 30.81 -13.20 -5.76
N LEU A 449 29.88 -14.15 -5.89
CA LEU A 449 29.17 -14.76 -4.77
C LEU A 449 29.44 -16.26 -4.79
N ASP A 450 30.13 -16.78 -3.79
CA ASP A 450 30.27 -18.21 -3.55
C ASP A 450 28.90 -18.86 -3.29
N ALA A 451 28.85 -20.20 -3.36
CA ALA A 451 27.61 -20.95 -3.11
C ALA A 451 27.11 -20.71 -1.69
N GLY A 452 25.85 -20.27 -1.53
CA GLY A 452 25.27 -19.93 -0.23
C GLY A 452 25.72 -18.57 0.34
N GLU A 453 26.60 -17.83 -0.33
CA GLU A 453 27.13 -16.56 0.18
C GLU A 453 26.06 -15.47 0.23
N VAL A 454 26.15 -14.62 1.25
CA VAL A 454 25.40 -13.36 1.37
C VAL A 454 26.38 -12.21 1.38
N GLN A 455 26.19 -11.25 0.48
CA GLN A 455 26.97 -10.02 0.44
C GLN A 455 26.05 -8.81 0.65
N GLN A 456 26.48 -7.89 1.51
CA GLN A 456 25.81 -6.61 1.74
C GLN A 456 26.70 -5.45 1.28
N ILE A 457 26.11 -4.50 0.57
CA ILE A 457 26.82 -3.36 -0.03
C ILE A 457 26.05 -2.09 0.33
N SER A 458 26.79 -1.04 0.68
CA SER A 458 26.24 0.30 0.89
C SER A 458 26.75 1.22 -0.21
N VAL A 459 25.82 1.78 -0.99
CA VAL A 459 26.11 2.67 -2.11
C VAL A 459 25.64 4.08 -1.77
N PRO A 460 26.54 5.04 -1.54
CA PRO A 460 26.15 6.39 -1.22
C PRO A 460 25.57 7.11 -2.45
N MET A 461 24.44 7.77 -2.27
CA MET A 461 23.75 8.54 -3.31
C MET A 461 23.97 10.05 -3.13
N GLU A 462 24.09 10.76 -4.24
CA GLU A 462 23.96 12.21 -4.31
C GLU A 462 22.49 12.56 -4.53
N VAL A 463 21.98 13.47 -3.70
CA VAL A 463 20.61 13.96 -3.77
C VAL A 463 20.65 15.38 -4.33
N GLY A 464 19.93 15.60 -5.43
CA GLY A 464 19.79 16.91 -6.06
C GLY A 464 18.47 17.59 -5.69
N PRO A 465 18.32 18.89 -6.02
CA PRO A 465 17.08 19.64 -5.74
C PRO A 465 15.83 19.02 -6.37
N ALA A 466 15.96 18.40 -7.55
CA ALA A 466 14.85 17.76 -8.26
C ALA A 466 14.31 16.48 -7.56
N ALA A 467 15.03 15.95 -6.56
CA ALA A 467 14.55 14.81 -5.77
C ALA A 467 13.62 15.22 -4.62
N MET A 468 13.61 16.50 -4.25
CA MET A 468 12.89 17.01 -3.08
C MET A 468 11.39 17.14 -3.35
N GLY A 469 10.57 16.82 -2.35
CA GLY A 469 9.11 16.95 -2.40
C GLY A 469 8.42 15.85 -3.21
N ARG A 470 9.11 14.72 -3.45
CA ARG A 470 8.57 13.60 -4.21
C ARG A 470 9.22 12.27 -3.80
N THR A 471 8.55 11.21 -4.22
CA THR A 471 9.06 9.85 -4.16
C THR A 471 10.07 9.60 -5.29
N ASN A 472 11.23 9.02 -4.97
CA ASN A 472 12.28 8.75 -5.95
C ASN A 472 12.55 7.24 -6.08
N PRO A 473 12.20 6.60 -7.21
CA PRO A 473 12.54 5.21 -7.47
C PRO A 473 14.03 5.06 -7.76
N VAL A 474 14.59 3.92 -7.37
CA VAL A 474 15.94 3.49 -7.76
C VAL A 474 15.90 2.00 -8.12
N ALA A 475 16.00 1.73 -9.42
CA ALA A 475 16.08 0.36 -9.91
C ALA A 475 17.49 -0.18 -9.75
N LEU A 476 17.56 -1.47 -9.45
CA LEU A 476 18.80 -2.23 -9.46
C LEU A 476 18.64 -3.43 -10.37
N HIS A 477 19.65 -3.68 -11.19
CA HIS A 477 19.74 -4.85 -12.06
C HIS A 477 21.03 -5.60 -11.77
N PHE A 478 20.93 -6.85 -11.35
CA PHE A 478 22.07 -7.75 -11.25
C PHE A 478 22.05 -8.70 -12.45
N SER A 479 23.07 -8.60 -13.31
CA SER A 479 23.19 -9.43 -14.52
C SER A 479 24.32 -10.45 -14.37
N TRP A 480 24.06 -11.71 -14.68
CA TRP A 480 25.03 -12.80 -14.67
C TRP A 480 24.78 -13.75 -15.85
N GLY A 481 25.81 -14.00 -16.66
CA GLY A 481 25.62 -14.73 -17.92
C GLY A 481 24.59 -14.03 -18.82
N ASN A 482 23.52 -14.75 -19.16
CA ASN A 482 22.39 -14.23 -19.95
C ASN A 482 21.16 -13.86 -19.09
N ALA A 483 21.26 -13.98 -17.76
CA ALA A 483 20.18 -13.71 -16.85
C ALA A 483 20.35 -12.34 -16.18
N THR A 484 19.23 -11.71 -15.85
CA THR A 484 19.17 -10.48 -15.07
C THR A 484 18.05 -10.60 -14.05
N LYS A 485 18.35 -10.26 -12.79
CA LYS A 485 17.37 -10.11 -11.73
C LYS A 485 17.36 -8.67 -11.27
N SER A 486 16.17 -8.14 -11.10
CA SER A 486 15.98 -6.73 -10.80
C SER A 486 15.28 -6.56 -9.46
N SER A 487 15.54 -5.45 -8.80
CA SER A 487 14.91 -5.04 -7.55
C SER A 487 14.65 -3.53 -7.61
N LEU A 488 13.78 -3.06 -6.73
CA LEU A 488 13.40 -1.66 -6.66
C LEU A 488 13.47 -1.18 -5.20
N ALA A 489 14.18 -0.07 -5.01
CA ALA A 489 14.16 0.69 -3.78
C ALA A 489 13.53 2.06 -4.02
N MET A 490 13.14 2.70 -2.91
CA MET A 490 12.53 4.01 -2.92
C MET A 490 13.22 4.92 -1.90
N LEU A 491 13.54 6.13 -2.33
CA LEU A 491 13.92 7.23 -1.45
C LEU A 491 12.84 8.32 -1.52
N ASP A 492 11.92 8.28 -0.58
CA ASP A 492 10.91 9.32 -0.42
C ASP A 492 11.51 10.54 0.31
N LEU A 493 11.34 11.74 -0.25
CA LEU A 493 11.97 12.97 0.27
C LEU A 493 10.95 14.09 0.45
N PRO A 494 10.99 14.82 1.57
CA PRO A 494 10.14 15.98 1.80
C PRO A 494 10.52 17.12 0.85
N PRO A 495 9.69 18.17 0.73
CA PRO A 495 10.16 19.44 0.20
C PRO A 495 11.39 19.92 0.99
N ALA A 496 12.31 20.61 0.31
CA ALA A 496 13.48 21.16 1.00
C ALA A 496 13.09 22.28 1.99
N ILE A 497 11.96 22.94 1.71
CA ILE A 497 11.40 24.03 2.49
C ILE A 497 9.97 23.67 2.84
N SER A 498 9.68 23.48 4.13
CA SER A 498 8.33 23.29 4.65
C SER A 498 7.90 24.55 5.41
N VAL A 499 6.75 25.10 5.05
CA VAL A 499 6.10 26.24 5.71
C VAL A 499 4.58 26.07 5.68
N HIS A 500 3.84 26.83 6.47
CA HIS A 500 2.40 26.97 6.25
C HIS A 500 2.16 27.62 4.88
N GLN A 501 1.47 26.90 3.97
CA GLN A 501 1.11 27.44 2.64
C GLN A 501 0.16 28.62 2.70
N LEU A 502 -0.68 28.63 3.74
CA LEU A 502 -1.68 29.64 4.00
C LEU A 502 -1.58 30.00 5.49
N LEU A 503 -1.35 31.26 5.81
CA LEU A 503 -1.18 31.74 7.19
C LEU A 503 -1.92 33.05 7.41
N TYR A 504 -2.47 33.26 8.61
CA TYR A 504 -3.04 34.55 9.01
C TYR A 504 -2.54 34.96 10.39
N ALA A 505 -2.35 36.26 10.61
CA ALA A 505 -1.88 36.80 11.90
C ALA A 505 -2.34 38.25 12.06
N HIS A 506 -2.10 38.83 13.23
CA HIS A 506 -2.31 40.27 13.46
C HIS A 506 -0.98 41.02 13.54
N GLU A 507 -1.01 42.31 13.20
CA GLU A 507 0.11 43.23 13.40
C GLU A 507 0.41 43.45 14.90
N PRO A 508 1.62 43.86 15.31
CA PRO A 508 2.76 44.25 14.47
C PRO A 508 3.68 43.11 14.06
N THR A 509 3.59 41.93 14.68
CA THR A 509 4.58 40.85 14.53
C THR A 509 3.92 39.53 14.17
N VAL A 510 4.38 38.90 13.10
CA VAL A 510 3.94 37.58 12.64
C VAL A 510 5.01 36.53 12.95
N ASN A 511 4.63 35.49 13.70
CA ASN A 511 5.45 34.30 13.90
C ASN A 511 5.35 33.38 12.68
N TYR A 512 6.46 33.19 11.97
CA TYR A 512 6.52 32.42 10.74
C TYR A 512 7.56 31.28 10.84
N PRO A 513 7.14 30.04 11.15
CA PRO A 513 8.04 28.90 11.23
C PRO A 513 8.43 28.40 9.82
N VAL A 514 9.70 28.02 9.68
CA VAL A 514 10.28 27.45 8.45
C VAL A 514 11.08 26.22 8.83
N THR A 515 10.76 25.05 8.26
CA THR A 515 11.60 23.87 8.39
C THR A 515 12.37 23.62 7.11
N ILE A 516 13.69 23.44 7.24
CA ILE A 516 14.57 23.13 6.11
C ILE A 516 15.10 21.72 6.22
N HIS A 517 14.90 20.91 5.18
CA HIS A 517 15.53 19.60 5.02
C HIS A 517 16.85 19.74 4.27
N ASN A 518 17.96 19.36 4.91
CA ASN A 518 19.28 19.46 4.29
C ASN A 518 19.61 18.23 3.45
N PHE A 519 19.46 18.37 2.13
CA PHE A 519 19.91 17.37 1.18
C PHE A 519 21.37 17.56 0.72
N SER A 520 21.99 18.69 1.04
CA SER A 520 23.33 19.05 0.61
C SER A 520 24.44 18.50 1.52
N GLU A 521 25.69 18.60 1.08
CA GLU A 521 26.87 18.27 1.92
C GLU A 521 27.23 19.39 2.92
N ASN A 522 26.64 20.58 2.78
CA ASN A 522 26.92 21.71 3.66
C ASN A 522 26.08 21.61 4.93
N ASN A 523 26.71 21.56 6.10
CA ASN A 523 26.00 21.53 7.38
C ASN A 523 25.54 22.91 7.86
N ALA A 524 25.99 23.98 7.21
CA ALA A 524 25.60 25.36 7.50
C ALA A 524 25.33 26.12 6.20
N PHE A 525 24.19 26.82 6.11
CA PHE A 525 23.77 27.55 4.91
C PHE A 525 22.72 28.63 5.23
N PRO A 526 22.63 29.71 4.43
CA PRO A 526 21.65 30.76 4.65
C PRO A 526 20.23 30.33 4.24
N VAL A 527 19.26 30.81 4.99
CA VAL A 527 17.82 30.74 4.69
C VAL A 527 17.32 32.18 4.62
N GLU A 528 16.95 32.62 3.42
CA GLU A 528 16.45 33.97 3.17
C GLU A 528 14.92 33.95 3.11
N LEU A 529 14.28 34.88 3.80
CA LEU A 529 12.84 35.10 3.75
C LEU A 529 12.58 36.53 3.29
N LYS A 530 11.76 36.68 2.25
CA LYS A 530 11.31 37.96 1.69
C LYS A 530 9.80 38.02 1.65
N VAL A 531 9.21 39.13 2.08
CA VAL A 531 7.76 39.34 2.06
C VAL A 531 7.43 40.42 1.04
N PHE A 532 6.45 40.16 0.19
CA PHE A 532 5.97 41.08 -0.85
C PHE A 532 4.50 41.38 -0.63
N LYS A 533 4.08 42.63 -0.88
CA LYS A 533 2.64 42.95 -0.94
C LYS A 533 2.06 42.30 -2.19
N LYS A 534 0.88 41.67 -2.09
CA LYS A 534 0.22 41.02 -3.23
C LYS A 534 0.01 41.96 -4.42
N THR A 535 -0.20 43.26 -4.15
CA THR A 535 -0.35 44.32 -5.15
C THR A 535 0.96 44.83 -5.75
N ASN A 536 2.12 44.47 -5.20
CA ASN A 536 3.44 44.88 -5.71
C ASN A 536 4.53 43.85 -5.38
N LEU A 537 4.81 42.98 -6.35
CA LEU A 537 5.82 41.91 -6.24
C LEU A 537 7.25 42.36 -6.60
N ARG A 538 7.46 43.63 -6.98
CA ARG A 538 8.78 44.10 -7.45
C ARG A 538 9.76 44.40 -6.32
N LYS A 539 9.26 44.75 -5.13
CA LYS A 539 10.08 45.16 -3.99
C LYS A 539 9.59 44.48 -2.71
N PRO A 540 10.47 43.80 -1.95
CA PRO A 540 10.08 43.24 -0.67
C PRO A 540 9.81 44.35 0.35
N VAL A 541 8.78 44.16 1.17
CA VAL A 541 8.45 45.02 2.32
C VAL A 541 9.15 44.57 3.59
N PHE A 542 9.60 43.32 3.64
CA PHE A 542 10.40 42.73 4.72
C PHE A 542 11.41 41.75 4.12
N SER A 543 12.59 41.67 4.72
CA SER A 543 13.62 40.69 4.36
C SER A 543 14.43 40.32 5.61
N GLN A 544 14.64 39.03 5.82
CA GLN A 544 15.49 38.52 6.89
C GLN A 544 16.24 37.29 6.39
N THR A 545 17.49 37.13 6.83
CA THR A 545 18.28 35.94 6.55
C THR A 545 18.77 35.35 7.87
N LEU A 546 18.52 34.06 8.07
CA LEU A 546 19.04 33.30 9.21
C LEU A 546 20.00 32.22 8.70
N ASN A 547 21.01 31.87 9.51
CA ASN A 547 21.87 30.74 9.21
C ASN A 547 21.24 29.45 9.76
N CYS A 548 21.02 28.46 8.91
CA CYS A 548 20.59 27.12 9.32
C CYS A 548 21.81 26.24 9.54
N GLU A 549 21.82 25.50 10.66
CA GLU A 549 22.84 24.50 10.96
C GLU A 549 22.17 23.16 11.22
N THR A 550 22.25 22.24 10.26
CA THR A 550 21.71 20.89 10.37
C THR A 550 22.50 19.92 9.50
N ALA A 551 22.64 18.68 9.98
CA ALA A 551 23.36 17.64 9.25
C ALA A 551 22.65 17.25 7.95
N LYS A 552 23.41 16.74 6.98
CA LYS A 552 22.86 16.11 5.78
C LYS A 552 21.86 15.00 6.15
N ALA A 553 20.79 14.89 5.37
CA ALA A 553 19.68 13.96 5.58
C ALA A 553 18.94 14.16 6.92
N SER A 554 18.98 15.39 7.44
CA SER A 554 18.24 15.84 8.61
C SER A 554 17.56 17.18 8.30
N TYR A 555 16.68 17.62 9.18
CA TYR A 555 15.97 18.89 9.06
C TYR A 555 16.10 19.74 10.32
N LYS A 556 15.78 21.03 10.20
CA LYS A 556 15.75 21.96 11.32
C LYS A 556 14.70 23.03 11.11
N GLU A 557 13.97 23.33 12.18
CA GLU A 557 13.04 24.45 12.23
C GLU A 557 13.78 25.74 12.59
N LEU A 558 13.41 26.82 11.90
CA LEU A 558 13.81 28.20 12.14
C LEU A 558 12.55 29.04 12.37
N GLN A 559 12.62 29.95 13.33
CA GLN A 559 11.53 30.86 13.63
C GLN A 559 11.87 32.26 13.11
N PHE A 560 11.01 32.80 12.25
CA PHE A 560 11.09 34.19 11.78
C PHE A 560 10.02 35.04 12.48
N GLU A 561 10.37 36.30 12.76
CA GLU A 561 9.48 37.31 13.33
C GLU A 561 9.33 38.44 12.32
N LEU A 562 8.17 38.48 11.65
CA LEU A 562 7.94 39.43 10.56
C LEU A 562 7.22 40.66 11.10
N ALA A 563 7.91 41.80 11.12
CA ALA A 563 7.29 43.09 11.45
C ALA A 563 6.51 43.62 10.24
N LEU A 564 5.20 43.40 10.20
CA LEU A 564 4.34 43.70 9.06
C LEU A 564 3.08 44.45 9.51
N PRO A 565 2.68 45.52 8.79
CA PRO A 565 1.36 46.11 8.99
C PRO A 565 0.27 45.23 8.38
N ALA A 566 -0.98 45.49 8.74
CA ALA A 566 -2.13 44.82 8.13
C ALA A 566 -2.10 44.90 6.58
N GLY A 567 -2.41 43.79 5.91
CA GLY A 567 -2.41 43.67 4.46
C GLY A 567 -2.32 42.23 3.93
N GLU A 568 -2.26 42.13 2.61
CA GLU A 568 -2.17 40.86 1.87
C GLU A 568 -0.76 40.68 1.31
N TYR A 569 -0.13 39.54 1.60
CA TYR A 569 1.27 39.28 1.29
C TYR A 569 1.51 37.91 0.63
N LEU A 570 2.61 37.85 -0.11
CA LEU A 570 3.29 36.61 -0.49
C LEU A 570 4.62 36.55 0.24
N VAL A 571 4.95 35.39 0.79
CA VAL A 571 6.22 35.13 1.47
C VAL A 571 7.03 34.19 0.60
N LYS A 572 8.23 34.63 0.19
CA LYS A 572 9.20 33.83 -0.54
C LYS A 572 10.31 33.42 0.42
N THR A 573 10.48 32.10 0.57
CA THR A 573 11.57 31.50 1.35
C THR A 573 12.54 30.83 0.39
N SER A 574 13.84 31.10 0.55
CA SER A 574 14.91 30.60 -0.29
C SER A 574 15.98 29.89 0.55
N ALA A 575 16.28 28.63 0.23
CA ALA A 575 17.32 27.85 0.89
C ALA A 575 17.85 26.77 -0.05
N LEU A 576 19.15 26.45 0.04
CA LEU A 576 19.79 25.36 -0.72
C LEU A 576 19.56 25.43 -2.25
N GLY A 577 19.42 26.65 -2.80
CA GLY A 577 19.17 26.88 -4.22
C GLY A 577 17.72 26.61 -4.67
N LEU A 578 16.80 26.41 -3.73
CA LEU A 578 15.37 26.26 -3.96
C LEU A 578 14.61 27.43 -3.37
N ASP A 579 13.47 27.73 -3.99
CA ASP A 579 12.53 28.76 -3.57
C ASP A 579 11.18 28.11 -3.25
N TYR A 580 10.48 28.69 -2.28
CA TYR A 580 9.11 28.34 -1.95
C TYR A 580 8.29 29.60 -1.70
N GLU A 581 7.07 29.65 -2.23
CA GLU A 581 6.15 30.76 -2.05
C GLU A 581 4.92 30.32 -1.25
N SER A 582 4.52 31.14 -0.27
CA SER A 582 3.32 30.94 0.53
C SER A 582 2.49 32.22 0.62
N GLN A 583 1.24 32.06 1.05
CA GLN A 583 0.28 33.15 1.20
C GLN A 583 0.15 33.56 2.67
N LEU A 584 0.25 34.86 2.94
CA LEU A 584 0.12 35.44 4.29
C LEU A 584 -0.90 36.58 4.30
N GLY A 585 -1.90 36.49 5.17
CA GLY A 585 -2.76 37.60 5.55
C GLY A 585 -2.34 38.21 6.89
N VAL A 586 -2.34 39.53 6.99
CA VAL A 586 -2.12 40.23 8.27
C VAL A 586 -3.32 41.14 8.55
N GLY A 587 -4.02 40.88 9.64
CA GLY A 587 -5.10 41.72 10.15
C GLY A 587 -4.62 42.83 11.08
N LYS A 588 -5.52 43.75 11.37
CA LYS A 588 -5.32 44.74 12.45
C LYS A 588 -5.53 44.09 13.80
N ALA A 589 -4.76 44.52 14.80
CA ALA A 589 -4.93 44.12 16.19
C ALA A 589 -6.19 44.79 16.79
N GLU A 590 -7.35 44.15 16.61
CA GLU A 590 -8.66 44.66 17.03
C GLU A 590 -9.51 43.55 17.66
N GLY A 591 -10.46 43.95 18.50
CA GLY A 591 -11.35 43.05 19.26
C GLY A 591 -10.81 42.72 20.66
N LYS A 592 -11.58 41.95 21.42
CA LYS A 592 -11.28 41.59 22.83
C LYS A 592 -11.74 40.17 23.15
N PRO A 593 -11.21 39.14 22.48
CA PRO A 593 -11.53 37.78 22.84
C PRO A 593 -10.86 37.40 24.16
N TYR A 594 -11.37 36.35 24.80
CA TYR A 594 -10.76 35.74 25.98
C TYR A 594 -10.87 34.22 25.91
N VAL A 595 -9.97 33.53 26.62
CA VAL A 595 -10.01 32.08 26.78
C VAL A 595 -9.83 31.67 28.23
N TYR A 596 -10.52 30.62 28.63
CA TYR A 596 -10.44 30.06 29.97
C TYR A 596 -10.67 28.55 29.96
N GLU A 597 -10.20 27.90 31.03
CA GLU A 597 -10.38 26.48 31.27
C GLU A 597 -11.68 26.24 32.03
N VAL A 598 -12.39 25.19 31.67
CA VAL A 598 -13.63 24.76 32.33
C VAL A 598 -13.80 23.26 32.15
N ASP A 599 -14.14 22.55 33.21
CA ASP A 599 -14.55 21.14 33.14
C ASP A 599 -16.07 21.08 32.98
N LEU A 600 -16.54 20.96 31.73
CA LEU A 600 -17.96 21.10 31.39
C LEU A 600 -18.78 19.86 31.72
N ASN A 601 -18.16 18.68 31.72
CA ASN A 601 -18.83 17.40 31.95
C ASN A 601 -18.48 16.76 33.30
N SER A 602 -17.65 17.42 34.12
CA SER A 602 -17.17 16.96 35.42
C SER A 602 -16.38 15.65 35.36
N ASP A 603 -15.62 15.41 34.28
CA ASP A 603 -14.77 14.23 34.13
C ASP A 603 -13.31 14.44 34.59
N GLY A 604 -12.98 15.66 35.04
CA GLY A 604 -11.65 16.05 35.50
C GLY A 604 -10.67 16.44 34.38
N ILE A 605 -11.14 16.54 33.13
CA ILE A 605 -10.37 17.02 31.98
C ILE A 605 -10.94 18.37 31.58
N ASN A 606 -10.12 19.42 31.66
CA ASN A 606 -10.56 20.75 31.24
C ASN A 606 -10.80 20.82 29.73
N GLU A 607 -11.94 21.38 29.34
CA GLU A 607 -12.16 22.03 28.07
C GLU A 607 -11.61 23.46 28.08
N TYR A 608 -11.40 24.02 26.90
CA TYR A 608 -10.97 25.40 26.71
C TYR A 608 -12.05 26.15 25.94
N ARG A 609 -12.62 27.18 26.56
CA ARG A 609 -13.64 28.02 25.94
C ARG A 609 -13.03 29.33 25.49
N MET A 610 -13.07 29.57 24.18
CA MET A 610 -12.60 30.79 23.52
C MET A 610 -13.83 31.59 23.07
N GLU A 611 -13.87 32.88 23.35
CA GLU A 611 -15.07 33.68 23.10
C GLU A 611 -14.72 35.08 22.61
N ASN A 612 -15.51 35.61 21.67
CA ASN A 612 -15.48 37.00 21.21
C ASN A 612 -16.91 37.51 20.98
N ASP A 613 -17.09 38.68 20.34
CA ASP A 613 -18.43 39.25 20.12
C ASP A 613 -19.30 38.44 19.14
N SER A 614 -18.69 37.62 18.28
CA SER A 614 -19.38 36.87 17.22
C SER A 614 -19.64 35.40 17.58
N VAL A 615 -18.70 34.74 18.25
CA VAL A 615 -18.72 33.29 18.45
C VAL A 615 -18.26 32.87 19.84
N GLN A 616 -18.70 31.68 20.23
CA GLN A 616 -18.14 30.90 21.35
C GLN A 616 -17.64 29.56 20.81
N VAL A 617 -16.37 29.25 21.05
CA VAL A 617 -15.71 28.03 20.59
C VAL A 617 -15.31 27.21 21.81
N THR A 618 -15.62 25.91 21.79
CA THR A 618 -15.19 24.98 22.84
C THR A 618 -14.22 23.96 22.24
N LEU A 619 -13.02 23.87 22.84
CA LEU A 619 -12.01 22.89 22.46
C LEU A 619 -11.99 21.73 23.46
N LEU A 620 -11.95 20.50 22.97
CA LEU A 620 -11.65 19.33 23.79
C LEU A 620 -10.18 18.97 23.70
N ARG A 621 -9.58 18.65 24.84
CA ARG A 621 -8.27 17.99 24.89
C ARG A 621 -8.31 16.60 24.27
N THR A 622 -9.45 15.92 24.34
CA THR A 622 -9.63 14.61 23.71
C THR A 622 -9.68 14.76 22.18
N GLY A 623 -8.64 14.27 21.51
CA GLY A 623 -8.44 14.37 20.07
C GLY A 623 -8.08 15.76 19.55
N ALA A 624 -7.76 16.72 20.45
CA ALA A 624 -7.48 18.11 20.12
C ALA A 624 -8.44 18.67 19.06
N ARG A 625 -9.72 18.80 19.41
CA ARG A 625 -10.81 19.12 18.46
C ARG A 625 -11.58 20.35 18.88
N VAL A 626 -12.20 21.01 17.91
CA VAL A 626 -13.25 22.00 18.15
C VAL A 626 -14.57 21.26 18.26
N ILE A 627 -15.11 21.08 19.46
CA ILE A 627 -16.37 20.33 19.63
C ILE A 627 -17.60 21.21 19.44
N GLU A 628 -17.48 22.50 19.74
CA GLU A 628 -18.54 23.49 19.54
C GLU A 628 -17.98 24.71 18.83
N TYR A 629 -18.75 25.22 17.88
CA TYR A 629 -18.57 26.52 17.25
C TYR A 629 -19.94 27.19 17.21
N ILE A 630 -20.24 27.99 18.23
CA ILE A 630 -21.55 28.63 18.40
C ILE A 630 -21.52 30.02 17.79
N VAL A 631 -22.43 30.29 16.85
CA VAL A 631 -22.66 31.60 16.25
C VAL A 631 -23.66 32.37 17.10
N LYS A 632 -23.17 33.37 17.86
CA LYS A 632 -23.96 34.06 18.89
C LYS A 632 -25.19 34.80 18.38
N SER A 633 -25.15 35.28 17.13
CA SER A 633 -26.28 36.00 16.53
C SER A 633 -27.47 35.09 16.19
N LYS A 634 -27.24 33.77 16.15
CA LYS A 634 -28.25 32.74 15.87
C LYS A 634 -28.47 31.79 17.04
N ASP A 635 -27.56 31.77 18.02
CA ASP A 635 -27.55 30.82 19.13
C ASP A 635 -27.49 29.36 18.67
N ASP A 636 -26.74 29.11 17.59
CA ASP A 636 -26.63 27.80 16.95
C ASP A 636 -25.18 27.33 16.82
N ASN A 637 -24.97 26.02 16.96
CA ASN A 637 -23.69 25.33 16.83
C ASN A 637 -23.58 24.69 15.44
N VAL A 638 -22.75 25.26 14.58
CA VAL A 638 -22.62 24.83 13.17
C VAL A 638 -21.94 23.47 12.96
N LEU A 639 -21.52 22.81 14.05
CA LEU A 639 -20.82 21.53 14.02
C LEU A 639 -21.67 20.43 14.66
N PHE A 640 -21.72 19.26 14.05
CA PHE A 640 -22.31 18.07 14.63
C PHE A 640 -21.66 17.76 15.99
N LYS A 641 -22.44 17.33 16.98
CA LYS A 641 -21.94 17.07 18.33
C LYS A 641 -22.73 15.95 19.02
N ILE A 642 -22.02 14.94 19.50
CA ILE A 642 -22.55 13.91 20.41
C ILE A 642 -21.96 14.10 21.82
N TRP A 643 -20.70 14.51 21.94
CA TRP A 643 -20.06 14.71 23.24
C TRP A 643 -20.88 15.66 24.14
N PRO A 644 -20.94 15.46 25.46
CA PRO A 644 -20.27 14.43 26.25
C PRO A 644 -20.99 13.07 26.22
N GLU A 645 -22.13 12.99 25.53
CA GLU A 645 -22.81 11.73 25.31
C GLU A 645 -21.98 10.79 24.44
N LYS A 646 -22.44 9.54 24.37
CA LYS A 646 -21.77 8.46 23.67
C LYS A 646 -22.81 7.73 22.84
N ALA A 647 -22.46 7.36 21.61
CA ALA A 647 -23.33 6.53 20.78
C ALA A 647 -23.76 5.26 21.54
N GLU A 648 -24.97 4.76 21.28
CA GLU A 648 -25.50 3.56 21.97
C GLU A 648 -24.53 2.37 21.91
N SER A 649 -23.84 2.22 20.78
CA SER A 649 -22.86 1.16 20.54
C SER A 649 -21.53 1.35 21.27
N HIS A 650 -21.34 2.39 22.12
CA HIS A 650 -20.04 2.71 22.69
C HIS A 650 -19.44 1.61 23.57
N LYS A 651 -20.29 0.75 24.16
CA LYS A 651 -19.89 -0.38 25.02
C LYS A 651 -19.58 -1.64 24.23
N ARG A 652 -19.77 -1.64 22.90
CA ARG A 652 -19.45 -2.80 22.04
C ARG A 652 -17.98 -3.20 22.26
N PRO A 653 -17.66 -4.50 22.35
CA PRO A 653 -16.28 -4.95 22.41
C PRO A 653 -15.44 -4.35 21.28
N PHE A 654 -14.23 -3.88 21.61
CA PHE A 654 -13.30 -3.25 20.66
C PHE A 654 -13.85 -2.02 19.93
N ARG A 655 -14.85 -1.32 20.47
CA ARG A 655 -15.46 -0.16 19.80
C ARG A 655 -14.45 0.91 19.35
N ARG A 656 -13.40 1.16 20.14
CA ARG A 656 -12.31 2.12 19.84
C ARG A 656 -11.46 1.74 18.61
N ARG A 657 -11.60 0.52 18.07
CA ARG A 657 -10.98 0.09 16.82
C ARG A 657 -11.81 0.41 15.58
N ASN A 658 -13.03 0.92 15.75
CA ASN A 658 -13.90 1.39 14.66
C ASN A 658 -14.09 2.90 14.78
N PHE A 659 -14.48 3.56 13.69
CA PHE A 659 -14.73 5.00 13.70
C PHE A 659 -15.76 5.39 14.77
N TYR A 660 -15.44 6.37 15.60
CA TYR A 660 -16.23 6.82 16.75
C TYR A 660 -16.30 8.35 16.73
N PRO A 661 -17.35 8.98 16.17
CA PRO A 661 -17.44 10.43 16.19
C PRO A 661 -17.81 10.90 17.59
N PHE A 662 -17.09 11.92 18.08
CA PHE A 662 -17.62 12.78 19.15
C PHE A 662 -18.37 13.98 18.55
N GLY A 663 -18.09 14.29 17.29
CA GLY A 663 -18.51 15.51 16.61
C GLY A 663 -17.42 16.58 16.60
N GLY A 664 -17.74 17.69 15.93
CA GLY A 664 -16.89 18.86 15.85
C GLY A 664 -16.03 18.91 14.59
N PHE A 665 -14.90 19.61 14.72
CA PHE A 665 -13.77 19.56 13.80
C PHE A 665 -12.77 18.51 14.29
N GLU A 666 -12.85 17.31 13.73
CA GLU A 666 -11.99 16.15 14.03
C GLU A 666 -10.84 16.00 13.01
N ASP A 667 -9.99 14.99 13.17
CA ASP A 667 -9.08 14.57 12.10
C ASP A 667 -9.24 13.06 11.81
N PHE A 668 -9.02 12.68 10.56
CA PHE A 668 -8.73 11.30 10.15
C PHE A 668 -7.24 11.11 9.93
N LEU A 669 -6.65 10.30 10.80
CA LEU A 669 -5.26 9.93 10.86
C LEU A 669 -5.21 8.42 11.16
N GLY A 670 -5.43 7.61 10.12
CA GLY A 670 -5.76 6.18 10.23
C GLY A 670 -7.25 5.95 10.43
N GLN A 671 -7.79 4.81 10.00
CA GLN A 671 -9.16 4.40 10.34
C GLN A 671 -9.13 3.04 11.08
N ALA A 672 -9.58 2.92 12.33
CA ALA A 672 -10.00 3.99 13.24
C ALA A 672 -8.85 4.90 13.67
N SER A 673 -9.18 6.17 13.90
CA SER A 673 -8.22 7.26 13.92
C SER A 673 -7.41 7.36 15.21
N MET A 674 -6.10 7.59 15.07
CA MET A 674 -5.13 7.51 16.17
C MET A 674 -5.35 8.58 17.24
N GLU A 675 -5.87 9.74 16.85
CA GLU A 675 -6.14 10.88 17.70
C GLU A 675 -7.44 10.81 18.48
N THR A 676 -8.44 10.08 17.97
CA THR A 676 -9.84 10.26 18.37
C THR A 676 -10.07 10.20 19.89
N HIS A 677 -9.32 9.34 20.58
CA HIS A 677 -9.43 9.14 22.04
C HIS A 677 -8.21 9.60 22.83
N GLN A 678 -7.20 10.18 22.17
CA GLN A 678 -5.99 10.64 22.83
C GLN A 678 -6.27 11.93 23.58
N ILE A 679 -5.86 12.02 24.84
CA ILE A 679 -5.90 13.28 25.59
C ILE A 679 -4.60 14.02 25.31
N TYR A 680 -4.71 15.23 24.77
CA TYR A 680 -3.56 16.07 24.44
C TYR A 680 -3.11 16.89 25.65
N ASP A 681 -1.83 17.20 25.69
CA ASP A 681 -1.31 18.22 26.57
C ASP A 681 -1.69 19.57 26.00
N ALA A 682 -2.36 20.40 26.80
CA ALA A 682 -2.95 21.64 26.35
C ALA A 682 -2.47 22.81 27.20
N ARG A 683 -2.24 23.97 26.56
CA ARG A 683 -1.85 25.20 27.23
C ARG A 683 -2.44 26.42 26.55
N ILE A 684 -2.95 27.36 27.34
CA ILE A 684 -3.27 28.71 26.86
C ILE A 684 -1.95 29.46 26.64
N THR A 685 -1.63 29.76 25.39
CA THR A 685 -0.44 30.54 25.03
C THR A 685 -0.73 32.04 24.93
N HIS A 686 -2.00 32.41 24.72
CA HIS A 686 -2.45 33.80 24.71
C HIS A 686 -3.88 33.89 25.26
N LYS A 687 -4.04 34.48 26.45
CA LYS A 687 -5.28 34.42 27.23
C LYS A 687 -6.33 35.47 26.84
N GLU A 688 -5.88 36.67 26.49
CA GLU A 688 -6.69 37.86 26.19
C GLU A 688 -5.86 38.80 25.30
N GLY A 689 -6.51 39.62 24.48
CA GLY A 689 -5.80 40.52 23.56
C GLY A 689 -6.67 40.91 22.37
N ASP A 690 -6.07 40.99 21.19
CA ASP A 690 -6.74 41.10 19.89
C ASP A 690 -7.00 39.72 19.25
N PHE A 691 -6.42 38.66 19.80
CA PHE A 691 -6.75 37.26 19.56
C PHE A 691 -6.56 36.46 20.85
N VAL A 692 -6.99 35.20 20.88
CA VAL A 692 -6.63 34.23 21.94
C VAL A 692 -6.17 32.94 21.33
N GLN A 693 -5.33 32.21 22.06
CA GLN A 693 -4.66 31.03 21.52
C GLN A 693 -4.50 29.90 22.54
N VAL A 694 -4.80 28.69 22.08
CA VAL A 694 -4.58 27.43 22.80
C VAL A 694 -3.72 26.53 21.93
N GLU A 695 -2.66 25.98 22.50
CA GLU A 695 -1.86 24.94 21.88
C GLU A 695 -2.19 23.59 22.49
N MET A 696 -2.31 22.57 21.65
CA MET A 696 -2.50 21.18 22.04
C MET A 696 -1.49 20.30 21.32
N GLU A 697 -0.76 19.46 22.05
CA GLU A 697 0.25 18.56 21.48
C GLU A 697 0.19 17.16 22.08
N THR A 698 0.65 16.19 21.30
CA THR A 698 0.83 14.82 21.76
C THR A 698 1.89 14.10 20.93
N ASP A 699 2.34 12.95 21.44
CA ASP A 699 3.30 12.05 20.79
C ASP A 699 2.70 10.65 20.69
N TYR A 700 2.61 10.13 19.46
CA TYR A 700 2.21 8.77 19.15
C TYR A 700 3.44 7.91 18.89
N TYR A 701 4.14 7.57 19.97
CA TYR A 701 5.32 6.70 19.92
C TYR A 701 6.43 7.25 19.01
N GLY A 702 6.70 8.55 19.07
CA GLY A 702 7.65 9.27 18.23
C GLY A 702 7.07 9.85 16.95
N ASN A 703 5.74 9.93 16.81
CA ASN A 703 5.07 10.74 15.79
C ASN A 703 4.36 11.88 16.50
N SER A 704 4.83 13.12 16.33
CA SER A 704 4.29 14.27 17.05
C SER A 704 3.22 14.97 16.21
N LEU A 705 2.09 15.29 16.85
CA LEU A 705 1.05 16.14 16.28
C LEU A 705 0.81 17.30 17.25
N LYS A 706 0.97 18.51 16.72
CA LYS A 706 0.65 19.76 17.41
C LYS A 706 -0.43 20.52 16.65
N LYS A 707 -1.42 21.01 17.39
CA LYS A 707 -2.43 21.95 16.91
C LYS A 707 -2.38 23.25 17.68
N ILE A 708 -2.45 24.36 16.98
CA ILE A 708 -2.64 25.69 17.57
C ILE A 708 -3.98 26.23 17.10
N PHE A 709 -4.85 26.54 18.06
CA PHE A 709 -6.16 27.13 17.84
C PHE A 709 -6.07 28.62 18.12
N THR A 710 -6.41 29.47 17.16
CA THR A 710 -6.40 30.93 17.32
C THR A 710 -7.78 31.51 16.98
N LEU A 711 -8.43 32.16 17.95
CA LEU A 711 -9.66 32.92 17.72
C LEU A 711 -9.32 34.41 17.66
N TYR A 712 -9.63 35.06 16.55
CA TYR A 712 -9.37 36.48 16.35
C TYR A 712 -10.50 37.34 16.92
N GLY A 713 -10.18 38.51 17.48
CA GLY A 713 -11.11 39.28 18.28
C GLY A 713 -12.20 40.02 17.51
N ASN A 714 -11.93 40.39 16.26
CA ASN A 714 -12.78 41.25 15.44
C ASN A 714 -13.60 40.50 14.37
N SER A 715 -13.63 39.18 14.41
CA SER A 715 -14.33 38.36 13.43
C SER A 715 -14.65 36.97 13.99
N PRO A 716 -15.55 36.19 13.38
CA PRO A 716 -15.76 34.80 13.79
C PRO A 716 -14.57 33.88 13.43
N LEU A 717 -13.55 34.35 12.71
CA LEU A 717 -12.44 33.52 12.23
C LEU A 717 -11.74 32.74 13.35
N LEU A 718 -11.82 31.41 13.25
CA LEU A 718 -11.01 30.46 14.02
C LEU A 718 -10.00 29.81 13.08
N GLU A 719 -8.73 29.84 13.46
CA GLU A 719 -7.65 29.15 12.76
C GLU A 719 -7.23 27.90 13.54
N VAL A 720 -7.01 26.80 12.81
CA VAL A 720 -6.37 25.59 13.31
C VAL A 720 -5.08 25.37 12.52
N ARG A 721 -3.93 25.55 13.18
CA ARG A 721 -2.61 25.25 12.59
C ARG A 721 -2.13 23.89 13.03
N PHE A 722 -1.74 23.08 12.05
CA PHE A 722 -1.18 21.76 12.26
C PHE A 722 0.33 21.82 12.07
N THR A 723 1.05 21.13 12.96
CA THR A 723 2.45 20.76 12.77
C THR A 723 2.58 19.27 13.06
N LEU A 724 3.00 18.50 12.04
CA LEU A 724 3.21 17.07 12.15
C LEU A 724 4.69 16.75 11.96
N ASP A 725 5.21 15.86 12.80
CA ASP A 725 6.54 15.27 12.67
C ASP A 725 6.42 13.75 12.79
N PHE A 726 6.24 13.09 11.65
CA PHE A 726 5.88 11.67 11.56
C PHE A 726 7.04 10.88 10.96
N LYS A 727 7.27 9.67 11.49
CA LYS A 727 8.32 8.74 11.06
C LYS A 727 7.78 7.45 10.44
N ASN A 728 6.49 7.18 10.60
CA ASN A 728 5.84 5.94 10.18
C ASN A 728 5.26 6.08 8.76
N PRO A 729 5.79 5.37 7.73
CA PRO A 729 5.38 5.50 6.33
C PRO A 729 3.91 5.20 6.07
N GLU A 730 3.30 4.30 6.85
CA GLU A 730 1.91 3.89 6.73
C GLU A 730 0.90 4.97 7.17
N ALA A 731 1.33 5.96 7.95
CA ALA A 731 0.52 7.12 8.33
C ALA A 731 0.76 8.25 7.32
N ASN A 732 0.11 8.12 6.17
CA ASN A 732 0.45 8.83 4.93
C ASN A 732 -0.57 9.89 4.50
N VAL A 733 -1.79 9.91 5.04
CA VAL A 733 -2.80 10.93 4.73
C VAL A 733 -3.51 11.39 6.01
N LEU A 734 -3.64 12.70 6.15
CA LEU A 734 -4.44 13.40 7.15
C LEU A 734 -5.74 13.89 6.50
N GLY A 735 -6.89 13.65 7.10
CA GLY A 735 -8.18 14.22 6.71
C GLY A 735 -8.75 15.11 7.82
N PRO A 736 -8.39 16.40 7.88
CA PRO A 736 -9.05 17.36 8.79
C PRO A 736 -10.54 17.41 8.45
N GLN A 737 -11.41 17.38 9.44
CA GLN A 737 -12.81 17.02 9.23
C GLN A 737 -13.75 17.91 10.04
N PRO A 738 -14.22 19.04 9.49
CA PRO A 738 -15.45 19.67 9.96
C PRO A 738 -16.63 18.71 9.72
N ILE A 739 -17.31 18.32 10.79
CA ILE A 739 -18.56 17.58 10.73
C ILE A 739 -19.68 18.59 10.90
N LEU A 740 -20.43 18.86 9.83
CA LEU A 740 -21.45 19.89 9.76
C LEU A 740 -22.83 19.36 10.13
N HIS A 741 -23.55 20.22 10.84
CA HIS A 741 -24.92 20.07 11.32
C HIS A 741 -25.41 21.51 11.53
N LEU A 742 -26.02 22.12 10.52
CA LEU A 742 -26.41 23.54 10.51
C LEU A 742 -27.89 23.63 10.82
N GLY A 743 -28.31 24.53 11.71
CA GLY A 743 -29.71 24.66 12.12
C GLY A 743 -30.18 23.58 13.10
N GLU A 744 -31.48 23.56 13.41
CA GLU A 744 -32.12 22.58 14.28
C GLU A 744 -32.48 21.27 13.54
N GLU A 745 -32.84 21.37 12.26
CA GLU A 745 -33.17 20.24 11.37
C GLU A 745 -32.04 20.01 10.34
N HIS A 746 -31.89 18.75 9.92
CA HIS A 746 -30.79 18.35 9.01
C HIS A 746 -31.32 17.46 7.89
N GLY A 747 -31.69 18.14 6.82
CA GLY A 747 -32.32 17.57 5.64
C GLY A 747 -32.00 18.40 4.41
N THR A 748 -32.92 18.44 3.46
CA THR A 748 -32.68 19.07 2.15
C THR A 748 -32.42 20.58 2.18
N GLU A 749 -32.72 21.24 3.30
CA GLU A 749 -32.40 22.62 3.68
C GLU A 749 -30.89 22.88 3.81
N ASP A 750 -30.11 21.85 4.16
CA ASP A 750 -28.65 21.90 4.15
C ASP A 750 -28.11 21.90 2.71
N VAL A 751 -27.57 23.05 2.29
CA VAL A 751 -26.94 23.25 0.98
C VAL A 751 -25.44 23.44 1.14
N PHE A 752 -24.67 22.62 0.45
CA PHE A 752 -23.22 22.70 0.43
C PHE A 752 -22.71 23.21 -0.92
N THR A 753 -21.86 24.23 -0.90
CA THR A 753 -21.27 24.82 -2.11
C THR A 753 -19.77 24.61 -2.16
N VAL A 754 -19.28 24.13 -3.31
CA VAL A 754 -17.84 23.84 -3.52
C VAL A 754 -17.37 24.43 -4.86
N PRO A 755 -16.19 25.09 -4.93
CA PRO A 755 -15.58 25.58 -6.16
C PRO A 755 -14.84 24.46 -6.90
N THR A 756 -15.56 23.68 -7.70
CA THR A 756 -14.99 22.57 -8.49
C THR A 756 -14.12 23.04 -9.65
N MET A 757 -13.18 22.19 -10.08
CA MET A 757 -12.33 22.46 -11.26
C MET A 757 -13.12 22.50 -12.58
N GLU A 758 -14.16 21.67 -12.73
CA GLU A 758 -14.86 21.45 -14.00
C GLU A 758 -16.10 22.34 -14.18
N GLU A 759 -16.92 22.50 -13.15
CA GLU A 759 -18.24 23.15 -13.23
C GLU A 759 -18.27 24.53 -12.57
N GLY A 760 -17.14 24.98 -11.99
CA GLY A 760 -17.12 26.17 -11.13
C GLY A 760 -17.83 25.90 -9.81
N LEU A 761 -18.76 26.78 -9.40
CA LEU A 761 -19.52 26.58 -8.17
C LEU A 761 -20.56 25.48 -8.35
N LYS A 762 -20.43 24.41 -7.56
CA LYS A 762 -21.37 23.30 -7.53
C LYS A 762 -22.07 23.23 -6.19
N GLU A 763 -23.39 23.09 -6.23
CA GLU A 763 -24.23 22.90 -5.06
C GLU A 763 -24.57 21.41 -4.87
N TYR A 764 -24.50 20.96 -3.62
CA TYR A 764 -24.93 19.67 -3.16
C TYR A 764 -25.98 19.88 -2.07
N ARG A 765 -27.01 19.04 -2.03
CA ARG A 765 -27.98 19.03 -0.93
C ARG A 765 -27.82 17.75 -0.14
N MET A 766 -28.01 17.84 1.17
CA MET A 766 -28.04 16.65 2.03
C MET A 766 -29.05 15.64 1.49
N ARG A 767 -28.67 14.37 1.53
CA ARG A 767 -29.45 13.24 1.02
C ARG A 767 -29.91 12.36 2.18
N PRO A 768 -30.98 12.73 2.90
CA PRO A 768 -31.40 11.99 4.09
C PRO A 768 -31.87 10.57 3.77
N GLU A 769 -32.14 10.24 2.51
CA GLU A 769 -32.61 8.93 2.07
C GLU A 769 -31.50 7.90 1.85
N LYS A 770 -30.23 8.32 1.77
CA LYS A 770 -29.13 7.39 1.48
C LYS A 770 -27.78 7.85 2.00
N TYR A 771 -26.90 6.87 2.16
CA TYR A 771 -25.48 7.08 2.37
C TYR A 771 -24.82 7.57 1.08
N TYR A 772 -23.98 8.60 1.14
CA TYR A 772 -23.42 9.22 -0.06
C TYR A 772 -22.03 9.82 0.17
N GLY A 773 -21.14 9.73 -0.83
CA GLY A 773 -19.81 10.32 -0.79
C GLY A 773 -19.25 10.67 -2.15
N GLN A 774 -18.34 11.66 -2.18
CA GLN A 774 -17.69 12.09 -3.41
C GLN A 774 -16.27 12.60 -3.15
N ALA A 775 -15.33 12.27 -4.04
CA ALA A 775 -14.02 12.91 -4.14
C ALA A 775 -14.10 14.09 -5.12
N ILE A 776 -13.84 15.30 -4.64
CA ILE A 776 -14.04 16.55 -5.39
C ILE A 776 -12.71 17.24 -5.64
N ASN A 777 -12.36 17.41 -6.92
CA ASN A 777 -11.24 18.26 -7.31
C ASN A 777 -11.65 19.72 -7.27
N VAL A 778 -11.05 20.48 -6.35
CA VAL A 778 -11.40 21.88 -6.09
C VAL A 778 -10.41 22.85 -6.72
N LYS A 779 -10.94 23.94 -7.28
CA LYS A 779 -10.18 25.05 -7.87
C LYS A 779 -9.67 26.02 -6.82
N GLU A 780 -10.50 26.33 -5.83
CA GLU A 780 -10.15 27.18 -4.70
C GLU A 780 -10.26 26.38 -3.40
N GLY A 781 -9.42 26.69 -2.43
CA GLY A 781 -9.32 25.94 -1.17
C GLY A 781 -10.37 26.34 -0.16
N TRP A 782 -11.64 26.12 -0.47
CA TRP A 782 -12.74 26.36 0.46
C TRP A 782 -13.96 25.49 0.14
N ASN A 783 -14.83 25.35 1.14
CA ASN A 783 -16.17 24.76 1.02
C ASN A 783 -17.14 25.54 1.91
N ALA A 784 -18.42 25.54 1.57
CA ALA A 784 -19.45 26.19 2.37
C ALA A 784 -20.61 25.22 2.64
N GLY A 785 -21.23 25.35 3.81
CA GLY A 785 -22.55 24.82 4.12
C GLY A 785 -23.47 25.98 4.50
N TYR A 786 -24.74 25.89 4.14
CA TYR A 786 -25.75 26.89 4.43
C TYR A 786 -27.09 26.21 4.67
N ASP A 787 -27.68 26.50 5.82
CA ASP A 787 -29.07 26.17 6.10
C ASP A 787 -29.97 27.26 5.51
N THR A 788 -30.86 26.88 4.59
CA THR A 788 -31.71 27.83 3.86
C THR A 788 -32.91 28.36 4.65
N GLU A 789 -33.28 27.72 5.77
CA GLU A 789 -34.45 28.08 6.58
C GLU A 789 -34.06 28.96 7.78
N GLU A 790 -32.96 28.63 8.45
CA GLU A 790 -32.45 29.34 9.62
C GLU A 790 -31.44 30.45 9.28
N ASP A 791 -31.01 30.51 8.01
CA ASP A 791 -30.10 31.51 7.48
C ASP A 791 -28.80 31.55 8.31
N ILE A 792 -28.15 30.39 8.41
CA ILE A 792 -26.85 30.20 9.04
C ILE A 792 -25.89 29.48 8.10
N ALA A 793 -24.64 29.96 8.06
CA ALA A 793 -23.62 29.45 7.18
C ALA A 793 -22.36 29.04 7.93
N PHE A 794 -21.68 28.05 7.37
CA PHE A 794 -20.30 27.68 7.68
C PHE A 794 -19.45 27.77 6.41
N VAL A 795 -18.25 28.32 6.53
CA VAL A 795 -17.22 28.31 5.49
C VAL A 795 -15.92 27.76 6.06
N GLY A 796 -15.40 26.72 5.41
CA GLY A 796 -14.08 26.18 5.65
C GLY A 796 -13.09 26.66 4.59
N ALA A 797 -11.86 27.01 4.96
CA ALA A 797 -10.79 27.34 4.00
C ALA A 797 -9.45 26.68 4.36
N PHE A 798 -8.68 26.31 3.34
CA PHE A 798 -7.45 25.53 3.45
C PHE A 798 -6.53 25.79 2.24
N PRO A 799 -5.24 25.40 2.31
CA PRO A 799 -4.31 25.52 1.17
C PRO A 799 -4.61 24.46 0.10
N VAL A 800 -5.21 24.88 -1.03
CA VAL A 800 -5.82 24.00 -2.03
C VAL A 800 -4.85 23.04 -2.74
N SER A 801 -3.56 23.38 -2.77
CA SER A 801 -2.50 22.60 -3.41
C SER A 801 -1.93 21.49 -2.53
N GLN A 802 -2.22 21.43 -1.22
CA GLN A 802 -1.75 20.32 -0.36
C GLN A 802 -2.64 19.07 -0.45
N PRO A 803 -3.99 19.18 -0.40
CA PRO A 803 -4.84 18.00 -0.46
C PRO A 803 -4.79 17.31 -1.83
N LEU A 804 -4.98 16.00 -1.86
CA LEU A 804 -5.24 15.23 -3.09
C LEU A 804 -6.55 15.74 -3.72
N PHE A 805 -7.61 15.77 -2.92
CA PHE A 805 -8.95 16.24 -3.26
C PHE A 805 -9.69 16.66 -1.97
N LEU A 806 -10.86 17.28 -2.13
CA LEU A 806 -11.81 17.49 -1.04
C LEU A 806 -12.79 16.31 -1.02
N HIS A 807 -12.75 15.50 0.02
CA HIS A 807 -13.70 14.40 0.22
C HIS A 807 -14.96 14.93 0.89
N MET A 808 -16.12 14.69 0.29
CA MET A 808 -17.42 14.99 0.90
C MET A 808 -18.09 13.68 1.31
N TRP A 809 -18.65 13.66 2.52
CA TRP A 809 -19.35 12.50 3.05
C TRP A 809 -20.66 12.90 3.71
N MET A 810 -21.78 12.37 3.21
CA MET A 810 -23.10 12.53 3.84
C MET A 810 -23.43 11.23 4.56
N ASN A 811 -23.30 11.25 5.88
CA ASN A 811 -23.53 10.09 6.72
C ASN A 811 -25.04 9.88 6.94
N HIS A 812 -25.41 8.62 7.17
CA HIS A 812 -26.80 8.21 7.36
C HIS A 812 -26.88 7.21 8.53
N PRO A 813 -27.98 7.19 9.31
CA PRO A 813 -28.20 6.24 10.40
C PRO A 813 -28.07 4.74 10.09
N VAL A 814 -27.94 4.34 8.81
CA VAL A 814 -27.67 2.95 8.42
C VAL A 814 -26.21 2.56 8.67
N ASN A 815 -25.32 3.56 8.79
CA ASN A 815 -23.96 3.35 9.25
C ASN A 815 -23.99 2.91 10.72
N LYS A 816 -23.81 1.62 10.96
CA LYS A 816 -23.89 1.00 12.29
C LYS A 816 -22.82 1.52 13.26
N ASP A 817 -21.73 2.09 12.76
CA ASP A 817 -20.67 2.64 13.60
C ASP A 817 -20.96 4.10 13.98
N ALA A 818 -21.59 4.88 13.11
CA ALA A 818 -22.01 6.25 13.37
C ALA A 818 -23.45 6.48 12.90
N PRO A 819 -24.48 6.11 13.69
CA PRO A 819 -25.87 6.11 13.22
C PRO A 819 -26.53 7.50 13.32
N HIS A 820 -25.95 8.51 12.68
CA HIS A 820 -26.40 9.91 12.74
C HIS A 820 -26.48 10.55 11.34
N TYR A 821 -27.26 11.62 11.20
CA TYR A 821 -27.16 12.48 10.02
C TYR A 821 -26.12 13.56 10.28
N TYR A 822 -25.20 13.74 9.34
CA TYR A 822 -24.24 14.85 9.31
C TYR A 822 -23.52 14.84 7.96
N THR A 823 -22.82 15.93 7.65
CA THR A 823 -21.96 16.02 6.47
C THR A 823 -20.51 16.33 6.84
N GLU A 824 -19.54 15.64 6.23
CA GLU A 824 -18.11 15.85 6.44
C GLU A 824 -17.49 16.43 5.16
N PHE A 825 -16.54 17.36 5.33
CA PHE A 825 -15.71 17.88 4.23
C PHE A 825 -14.23 17.77 4.57
N GLN A 826 -13.57 16.74 4.05
CA GLN A 826 -12.21 16.39 4.43
C GLN A 826 -11.20 16.72 3.31
N PRO A 827 -10.36 17.75 3.44
CA PRO A 827 -9.19 17.89 2.57
C PRO A 827 -8.16 16.79 2.86
N TRP A 828 -8.18 15.72 2.06
CA TRP A 828 -7.26 14.60 2.23
C TRP A 828 -5.84 14.99 1.87
N THR A 829 -5.01 15.21 2.87
CA THR A 829 -3.71 15.85 2.77
C THR A 829 -2.60 14.83 3.01
N PRO A 830 -1.72 14.56 2.03
CA PRO A 830 -0.58 13.67 2.24
C PRO A 830 0.35 14.16 3.35
N ILE A 831 0.80 13.23 4.19
CA ILE A 831 1.69 13.50 5.30
C ILE A 831 3.13 13.42 4.82
N VAL A 832 3.85 14.53 4.99
CA VAL A 832 5.27 14.64 4.64
C VAL A 832 6.13 14.10 5.79
N GLN A 833 7.08 13.22 5.47
CA GLN A 833 8.01 12.61 6.42
C GLN A 833 9.43 13.15 6.24
N LYS A 834 10.31 12.92 7.23
CA LYS A 834 11.69 13.42 7.28
C LYS A 834 11.79 14.95 7.26
N SER A 835 10.70 15.64 7.58
CA SER A 835 10.60 17.09 7.78
C SER A 835 9.37 17.34 8.65
N LYS A 836 9.22 18.56 9.17
CA LYS A 836 7.93 18.98 9.72
C LYS A 836 6.97 19.31 8.59
N MET A 837 5.78 18.74 8.65
CA MET A 837 4.66 19.11 7.80
C MET A 837 3.85 20.21 8.48
N TYR A 838 3.48 21.24 7.71
CA TYR A 838 2.60 22.30 8.16
C TYR A 838 1.31 22.29 7.31
N PHE A 839 0.18 22.44 7.98
CA PHE A 839 -1.13 22.58 7.34
C PHE A 839 -1.97 23.58 8.15
N THR A 840 -2.93 24.23 7.51
CA THR A 840 -3.85 25.17 8.16
C THR A 840 -5.27 24.95 7.69
N TYR A 841 -6.21 25.08 8.62
CA TYR A 841 -7.64 25.08 8.33
C TYR A 841 -8.28 26.29 9.03
N TYR A 842 -9.17 26.98 8.33
CA TYR A 842 -9.88 28.16 8.82
C TYR A 842 -11.38 27.86 8.87
N LEU A 843 -12.01 28.16 9.99
CA LEU A 843 -13.45 28.01 10.22
C LEU A 843 -14.08 29.39 10.34
N TRP A 844 -15.19 29.59 9.62
CA TRP A 844 -15.98 30.80 9.65
C TRP A 844 -17.47 30.44 9.71
N GLY A 845 -18.07 30.53 10.89
CA GLY A 845 -19.52 30.42 11.08
C GLY A 845 -20.14 31.80 11.24
N SER A 846 -21.27 32.03 10.57
CA SER A 846 -21.99 33.30 10.66
C SER A 846 -23.46 33.14 10.29
N GLY A 847 -24.32 33.98 10.87
CA GLY A 847 -25.67 34.17 10.33
C GLY A 847 -25.62 34.88 8.97
N GLY A 848 -26.59 34.60 8.10
CA GLY A 848 -26.62 35.10 6.73
C GLY A 848 -26.00 34.13 5.73
N ALA A 849 -26.01 34.55 4.46
CA ALA A 849 -25.52 33.75 3.35
C ALA A 849 -23.99 33.54 3.38
N TRP A 850 -23.54 32.37 2.93
CA TRP A 850 -22.14 31.93 2.97
C TRP A 850 -21.17 32.80 2.15
N GLN A 851 -21.67 33.50 1.12
CA GLN A 851 -20.86 34.36 0.25
C GLN A 851 -20.14 35.45 1.04
N ASN A 852 -20.78 35.98 2.09
CA ASN A 852 -20.19 36.98 2.96
C ASN A 852 -18.93 36.43 3.66
N GLY A 853 -19.00 35.18 4.14
CA GLY A 853 -17.86 34.51 4.76
C GLY A 853 -16.71 34.28 3.77
N VAL A 854 -17.01 33.81 2.56
CA VAL A 854 -16.00 33.63 1.51
C VAL A 854 -15.34 34.96 1.12
N ASP A 855 -16.12 36.04 1.00
CA ASP A 855 -15.61 37.37 0.69
C ASP A 855 -14.70 37.91 1.80
N GLU A 856 -15.05 37.68 3.07
CA GLU A 856 -14.21 38.06 4.21
C GLU A 856 -12.89 37.26 4.24
N LEU A 857 -12.93 35.95 4.01
CA LEU A 857 -11.74 35.13 3.89
C LEU A 857 -10.87 35.58 2.70
N ARG A 858 -11.47 35.95 1.57
CA ARG A 858 -10.75 36.47 0.40
C ARG A 858 -10.03 37.79 0.71
N LYS A 859 -10.71 38.74 1.38
CA LYS A 859 -10.11 40.02 1.84
C LYS A 859 -8.97 39.82 2.84
N ARG A 860 -8.99 38.71 3.59
CA ARG A 860 -7.94 38.33 4.53
C ARG A 860 -6.81 37.55 3.89
N ASN A 861 -6.82 37.39 2.56
CA ASN A 861 -5.85 36.58 1.83
C ASN A 861 -5.84 35.12 2.32
N LEU A 862 -7.02 34.56 2.60
CA LEU A 862 -7.20 33.19 3.08
C LEU A 862 -7.81 32.23 2.05
N ILE A 863 -8.07 32.71 0.83
CA ILE A 863 -8.49 31.85 -0.29
C ILE A 863 -7.28 31.59 -1.19
N SER A 864 -6.93 30.33 -1.39
CA SER A 864 -5.88 29.86 -2.30
C SER A 864 -6.49 29.25 -3.57
N THR A 865 -5.74 29.23 -4.68
CA THR A 865 -6.19 28.73 -5.99
C THR A 865 -5.16 27.77 -6.56
N ARG A 866 -5.61 26.65 -7.17
CA ARG A 866 -4.74 25.65 -7.82
C ARG A 866 -4.13 26.17 -9.12
#